data_AF-A0A4Q6CFV6-F1
#
_entry.id   AF-A0A4Q6CFV6-F1
#
_cell.length_a   1.000
_cell.length_b   1.000
_cell.length_c   1.000
_cell.angle_alpha   90.00
_cell.angle_beta   90.00
_cell.angle_gamma   90.00
#
_symmetry.space_group_name_H-M   'P 1'
#
loop_
_entity.id
_entity.type
_entity.pdbx_description
1 polymer ?
#
loop_
_entity_poly.entity_id
_entity_poly.type
_entity_poly.pdbx_seq_one_letter_code
_entity_poly.pdbx_strand_id
1 'polypeptide(L)'
;MIIFKVVGALLSASFIFSGTYANAAPVDCKNIRTCSEYSHVYELAASACRAQFQQFNCGGYKSDKELGSLLRSCTPEALCSERQDWAQARGFIPGCTGVTQAKASQALTSIGACAKSFDCMKQVPAETLRNLGRMAVGLATHAWTQVKTVYALITNTKETWSDVERGAFEYNRRYQCLNNQYKYKVACEIAGGAFAAATVGGSLTKASGSALRGGVAPSVARVTGRESVLAATGRGVSKSKMADLRRAVRTGGVAGVVANSGTSASREQASARAVTKPVGTSTKAVGATRDEYLKRLIGRQNTTVEQRRAFAELAYRTESDGKTMFLDLQNSKMKYLNDHLGNKNVVTAVTNHRLELTFESLKDLKTKYPGLENISYDDFKSGRMAFRFADGKVPAGFQKDVSALMAKADEDYIAELGRIGILPEGSDILPADKWFAAGTGRTGDQANAASRYAARTDQQTVDFWNPIVRKNLEGRLNQTNTYRAGVMNVFKNSPALSERLPNGEFIPTTEVFEAYRKTTDASSFAKLITEKTGEKVSTQSAQNLRQYLSMLDEWSTGLLIVEPRQAVSFAGSKFNGATIDISGMGALNMQELAKSLVGVKDIDNALVRARQSERSATVIFERNKQAIVQAAEESLKRDGIEAQIRVSGDDIIVLPTNKELSSASLARMHEAIATSSSSSNVRISAVAKGVGKADQVAVFGETVEKHVRGLTLGAVKNQANYTLMVVSDATGLPQLKVAARNGAVSPEVEEAFQSAFRQSLQSQEP
;
A
#
# COMPACT_ATOMS: atom_id res chain seq x y z
N MET A 1 14.62 26.62 49.64
CA MET A 1 13.43 26.45 50.50
C MET A 1 12.41 27.60 50.35
N ILE A 2 12.81 28.88 50.38
CA ILE A 2 11.91 30.04 50.19
C ILE A 2 11.23 30.03 48.79
N ILE A 3 11.97 29.67 47.74
CA ILE A 3 11.42 29.54 46.37
C ILE A 3 10.33 28.46 46.29
N PHE A 4 10.48 27.33 47.00
CA PHE A 4 9.48 26.27 47.05
C PHE A 4 8.20 26.69 47.79
N LYS A 5 8.31 27.53 48.83
CA LYS A 5 7.14 28.09 49.54
C LYS A 5 6.38 29.10 48.69
N VAL A 6 7.09 29.92 47.90
CA VAL A 6 6.46 30.90 46.98
C VAL A 6 5.78 30.20 45.80
N VAL A 7 6.41 29.17 45.21
CA VAL A 7 5.80 28.37 44.13
C VAL A 7 4.60 27.56 44.64
N GLY A 8 4.66 27.00 45.86
CA GLY A 8 3.52 26.33 46.48
C GLY A 8 2.33 27.25 46.75
N ALA A 9 2.58 28.49 47.21
CA ALA A 9 1.53 29.48 47.46
C ALA A 9 0.87 29.96 46.16
N LEU A 10 1.65 30.16 45.08
CA LEU A 10 1.12 30.58 43.77
C LEU A 10 0.29 29.49 43.08
N LEU A 11 0.68 28.22 43.23
CA LEU A 11 -0.09 27.08 42.70
C LEU A 11 -1.39 26.85 43.48
N SER A 12 -1.40 27.14 44.79
CA SER A 12 -2.60 27.04 45.62
C SER A 12 -3.61 28.15 45.33
N ALA A 13 -3.14 29.38 45.06
CA ALA A 13 -4.00 30.50 44.66
C ALA A 13 -4.68 30.28 43.30
N SER A 14 -4.03 29.52 42.39
CA SER A 14 -4.60 29.16 41.08
C SER A 14 -5.73 28.14 41.19
N PHE A 15 -5.75 27.34 42.26
CA PHE A 15 -6.79 26.34 42.54
C PHE A 15 -8.06 26.96 43.15
N ILE A 16 -7.92 28.10 43.84
CA ILE A 16 -9.06 28.80 44.46
C ILE A 16 -9.85 29.59 43.41
N PHE A 17 -9.20 30.09 42.34
CA PHE A 17 -9.89 30.81 41.24
C PHE A 17 -10.64 29.90 40.25
N SER A 18 -10.40 28.59 40.26
CA SER A 18 -11.09 27.63 39.39
C SER A 18 -12.41 27.12 39.98
N GLY A 19 -12.65 27.35 41.28
CA GLY A 19 -13.89 26.95 41.98
C GLY A 19 -15.08 27.90 41.76
N THR A 20 -14.88 29.12 41.26
CA THR A 20 -15.95 30.14 41.11
C THR A 20 -16.52 30.28 39.70
N TYR A 21 -16.08 29.48 38.73
CA TYR A 21 -16.62 29.49 37.35
C TYR A 21 -17.52 28.29 37.01
N ALA A 22 -17.97 27.52 38.02
CA ALA A 22 -18.83 26.35 37.82
C ALA A 22 -20.31 26.66 37.50
N ASN A 23 -20.72 27.93 37.39
CA ASN A 23 -22.10 28.34 37.12
C ASN A 23 -22.26 29.24 35.88
N ALA A 24 -21.44 29.06 34.84
CA ALA A 24 -21.76 29.61 33.53
C ALA A 24 -22.59 28.58 32.75
N ALA A 25 -23.78 28.97 32.30
CA ALA A 25 -24.68 28.13 31.52
C ALA A 25 -23.97 27.49 30.30
N PRO A 26 -24.31 26.24 29.93
CA PRO A 26 -23.70 25.60 28.77
C PRO A 26 -24.05 26.40 27.51
N VAL A 27 -23.01 26.82 26.79
CA VAL A 27 -23.16 27.38 25.44
C VAL A 27 -23.77 26.29 24.55
N ASP A 28 -24.96 26.56 24.02
CA ASP A 28 -25.66 25.67 23.10
C ASP A 28 -24.91 25.60 21.76
N CYS A 29 -24.06 24.59 21.61
CA CYS A 29 -23.24 24.35 20.43
C CYS A 29 -24.00 23.62 19.30
N LYS A 30 -25.25 23.99 19.03
CA LYS A 30 -26.05 23.29 18.00
C LYS A 30 -25.72 23.63 16.54
N ASN A 31 -24.90 24.65 16.24
CA ASN A 31 -24.75 25.11 14.85
C ASN A 31 -23.33 25.51 14.38
N ILE A 32 -22.23 25.06 15.00
CA ILE A 32 -20.88 25.44 14.54
C ILE A 32 -20.09 24.22 14.06
N ARG A 33 -19.93 24.12 12.73
CA ARG A 33 -19.24 23.06 11.98
C ARG A 33 -17.70 23.09 12.10
N THR A 34 -17.12 24.09 12.76
CA THR A 34 -15.67 24.39 12.66
C THR A 34 -14.81 23.89 13.84
N CYS A 35 -15.39 23.44 14.96
CA CYS A 35 -14.57 23.05 16.12
C CYS A 35 -13.82 21.70 15.96
N SER A 36 -14.30 20.78 15.12
CA SER A 36 -13.65 19.49 14.88
C SER A 36 -12.36 19.62 14.06
N GLU A 37 -12.33 20.55 13.10
CA GLU A 37 -11.21 20.75 12.17
C GLU A 37 -9.94 21.26 12.87
N TYR A 38 -10.08 22.09 13.90
CA TYR A 38 -8.93 22.59 14.67
C TYR A 38 -8.33 21.52 15.59
N SER A 39 -9.16 20.63 16.18
CA SER A 39 -8.66 19.57 17.08
C SER A 39 -7.66 18.63 16.40
N HIS A 40 -7.90 18.34 15.13
CA HIS A 40 -7.13 17.40 14.32
C HIS A 40 -5.74 17.93 13.94
N VAL A 41 -5.61 19.24 13.69
CA VAL A 41 -4.32 19.89 13.38
C VAL A 41 -3.38 19.84 14.58
N TYR A 42 -3.91 20.03 15.80
CA TYR A 42 -3.13 19.97 17.03
C TYR A 42 -2.70 18.55 17.39
N GLU A 43 -3.54 17.53 17.16
CA GLU A 43 -3.15 16.14 17.35
C GLU A 43 -2.04 15.70 16.38
N LEU A 44 -2.09 16.16 15.12
CA LEU A 44 -1.03 15.96 14.13
C LEU A 44 0.29 16.61 14.55
N ALA A 45 0.26 17.85 15.01
CA ALA A 45 1.46 18.55 15.50
C ALA A 45 2.04 17.86 16.75
N ALA A 46 1.19 17.46 17.71
CA ALA A 46 1.61 16.75 18.91
C ALA A 46 2.12 15.33 18.60
N SER A 47 1.55 14.65 17.61
CA SER A 47 2.02 13.34 17.15
C SER A 47 3.36 13.44 16.43
N ALA A 48 3.57 14.45 15.58
CA ALA A 48 4.84 14.67 14.89
C ALA A 48 5.97 15.00 15.88
N CYS A 49 5.66 15.84 16.88
CA CYS A 49 6.62 16.20 17.93
C CYS A 49 6.95 15.00 18.84
N ARG A 50 5.96 14.16 19.19
CA ARG A 50 6.19 12.90 19.92
C ARG A 50 6.99 11.88 19.12
N ALA A 51 6.70 11.73 17.83
CA ALA A 51 7.43 10.82 16.95
C ALA A 51 8.89 11.24 16.77
N GLN A 52 9.15 12.56 16.68
CA GLN A 52 10.51 13.07 16.72
C GLN A 52 11.16 12.77 18.07
N PHE A 53 10.54 13.11 19.20
CA PHE A 53 11.10 12.83 20.54
C PHE A 53 11.39 11.34 20.80
N GLN A 54 10.53 10.43 20.35
CA GLN A 54 10.68 8.98 20.52
C GLN A 54 11.82 8.37 19.67
N GLN A 55 12.31 9.09 18.65
CA GLN A 55 13.44 8.66 17.84
C GLN A 55 14.82 9.01 18.46
N PHE A 56 14.88 9.73 19.59
CA PHE A 56 16.15 10.26 20.11
C PHE A 56 16.63 9.60 21.41
N ASN A 57 17.89 9.16 21.40
CA ASN A 57 18.58 8.56 22.54
C ASN A 57 19.27 9.66 23.36
N CYS A 58 18.94 9.80 24.66
CA CYS A 58 19.31 10.95 25.50
C CYS A 58 20.83 11.12 25.79
N GLY A 59 21.70 10.24 25.28
CA GLY A 59 23.15 10.28 25.56
C GLY A 59 24.02 11.08 24.58
N GLY A 60 23.43 11.76 23.59
CA GLY A 60 24.18 12.22 22.39
C GLY A 60 24.60 13.69 22.30
N TYR A 61 24.19 14.58 23.20
CA TYR A 61 24.48 16.01 23.03
C TYR A 61 25.73 16.45 23.79
N LYS A 62 26.60 17.19 23.09
CA LYS A 62 27.85 17.72 23.67
C LYS A 62 27.70 19.15 24.21
N SER A 63 26.55 19.83 24.03
CA SER A 63 26.29 21.15 24.67
C SER A 63 24.81 21.57 24.74
N ASP A 64 24.48 22.44 25.70
CA ASP A 64 23.15 23.04 25.92
C ASP A 64 22.59 23.83 24.72
N LYS A 65 23.47 24.24 23.79
CA LYS A 65 23.10 25.04 22.62
C LYS A 65 22.34 24.23 21.57
N GLU A 66 22.66 22.93 21.43
CA GLU A 66 22.01 22.01 20.49
C GLU A 66 20.59 21.65 20.96
N LEU A 67 20.43 21.36 22.25
CA LEU A 67 19.12 21.10 22.87
C LEU A 67 18.22 22.35 22.84
N GLY A 68 18.78 23.53 23.11
CA GLY A 68 18.06 24.80 23.05
C GLY A 68 17.58 25.16 21.64
N SER A 69 18.30 24.76 20.59
CA SER A 69 17.88 25.00 19.20
C SER A 69 16.70 24.13 18.80
N LEU A 70 16.67 22.87 19.26
CA LEU A 70 15.60 21.92 18.99
C LEU A 70 14.30 22.28 19.74
N LEU A 71 14.41 22.76 20.98
CA LEU A 71 13.24 23.22 21.73
C LEU A 71 12.60 24.48 21.10
N ARG A 72 13.41 25.33 20.47
CA ARG A 72 12.92 26.51 19.72
C ARG A 72 12.22 26.16 18.41
N SER A 73 12.56 25.03 17.77
CA SER A 73 11.87 24.58 16.54
C SER A 73 10.54 23.88 16.81
N CYS A 74 10.21 23.58 18.08
CA CYS A 74 8.96 22.94 18.47
C CYS A 74 7.90 23.93 19.01
N THR A 75 8.11 25.25 18.87
CA THR A 75 7.10 26.22 19.28
C THR A 75 5.93 26.24 18.30
N PRO A 76 4.69 26.47 18.77
CA PRO A 76 3.53 26.64 17.90
C PRO A 76 3.77 27.71 16.81
N GLU A 77 4.48 28.78 17.14
CA GLU A 77 4.83 29.85 16.20
C GLU A 77 5.78 29.37 15.09
N ALA A 78 6.79 28.55 15.41
CA ALA A 78 7.73 27.99 14.43
C ALA A 78 7.07 26.94 13.51
N LEU A 79 6.17 26.12 14.06
CA LEU A 79 5.37 25.15 13.31
C LEU A 79 4.35 25.83 12.39
N CYS A 80 3.81 26.98 12.81
CA CYS A 80 2.94 27.81 11.98
C CYS A 80 3.71 28.52 10.86
N SER A 81 4.94 29.00 11.10
CA SER A 81 5.73 29.67 10.06
C SER A 81 6.26 28.71 8.99
N GLU A 82 6.63 27.47 9.34
CA GLU A 82 7.09 26.47 8.36
C GLU A 82 5.98 25.94 7.42
N ARG A 83 4.71 26.14 7.76
CA ARG A 83 3.56 25.63 6.97
C ARG A 83 2.66 26.72 6.40
N GLN A 84 3.15 27.95 6.37
CA GLN A 84 2.43 29.11 5.85
C GLN A 84 2.04 28.94 4.37
N ASP A 85 2.93 28.35 3.56
CA ASP A 85 2.69 28.07 2.15
C ASP A 85 1.59 27.00 1.94
N TRP A 86 1.54 26.01 2.83
CA TRP A 86 0.51 24.96 2.82
C TRP A 86 -0.88 25.53 3.19
N ALA A 87 -0.92 26.47 4.14
CA ALA A 87 -2.16 27.14 4.56
C ALA A 87 -2.69 28.12 3.49
N GLN A 88 -1.80 28.87 2.84
CA GLN A 88 -2.17 29.79 1.75
C GLN A 88 -2.66 29.05 0.50
N ALA A 89 -2.04 27.93 0.13
CA ALA A 89 -2.44 27.11 -1.01
C ALA A 89 -3.84 26.48 -0.87
N ARG A 90 -4.44 26.50 0.33
CA ARG A 90 -5.79 25.97 0.62
C ARG A 90 -6.79 27.02 1.09
N GLY A 91 -6.46 28.31 0.94
CA GLY A 91 -7.39 29.41 1.20
C GLY A 91 -7.62 29.75 2.67
N PHE A 92 -6.72 29.36 3.58
CA PHE A 92 -6.79 29.77 4.97
C PHE A 92 -6.24 31.20 5.15
N ILE A 93 -7.02 32.08 5.80
CA ILE A 93 -6.62 33.46 6.10
C ILE A 93 -5.71 33.48 7.35
N PRO A 94 -4.62 34.28 7.41
CA PRO A 94 -3.74 34.33 8.57
C PRO A 94 -4.36 35.12 9.73
N GLY A 95 -4.49 34.48 10.89
CA GLY A 95 -4.94 35.10 12.15
C GLY A 95 -5.18 34.07 13.24
N CYS A 96 -4.13 33.61 13.91
CA CYS A 96 -4.26 32.74 15.09
C CYS A 96 -4.61 33.58 16.33
N THR A 97 -5.87 33.96 16.48
CA THR A 97 -6.41 34.52 17.73
C THR A 97 -7.56 33.65 18.22
N GLY A 98 -7.27 32.75 19.15
CA GLY A 98 -8.31 31.90 19.74
C GLY A 98 -7.80 30.65 20.44
N VAL A 99 -6.85 30.77 21.37
CA VAL A 99 -6.54 29.67 22.29
C VAL A 99 -7.30 29.94 23.59
N THR A 100 -8.31 29.12 23.89
CA THR A 100 -8.94 29.15 25.21
C THR A 100 -8.01 28.51 26.25
N GLN A 101 -7.89 29.18 27.39
CA GLN A 101 -6.98 28.92 28.51
C GLN A 101 -7.01 27.46 29.03
N ALA A 102 -8.11 26.74 28.81
CA ALA A 102 -8.29 25.35 29.23
C ALA A 102 -7.42 24.35 28.45
N LYS A 103 -7.22 24.53 27.14
CA LYS A 103 -6.52 23.55 26.29
C LYS A 103 -4.99 23.67 26.36
N ALA A 104 -4.46 24.88 26.49
CA ALA A 104 -3.03 25.11 26.73
C ALA A 104 -2.59 24.56 28.10
N SER A 105 -3.45 24.69 29.12
CA SER A 105 -3.18 24.15 30.46
C SER A 105 -3.18 22.61 30.48
N GLN A 106 -4.04 21.95 29.69
CA GLN A 106 -4.09 20.48 29.59
C GLN A 106 -2.87 19.88 28.86
N ALA A 107 -2.35 20.55 27.83
CA ALA A 107 -1.11 20.16 27.15
C ALA A 107 0.12 20.31 28.06
N LEU A 108 0.20 21.41 28.81
CA LEU A 108 1.29 21.64 29.79
C LEU A 108 1.22 20.70 30.99
N THR A 109 0.02 20.32 31.42
CA THR A 109 -0.18 19.32 32.48
C THR A 109 0.31 17.93 32.04
N SER A 110 0.13 17.58 30.77
CA SER A 110 0.61 16.31 30.18
C SER A 110 2.14 16.28 30.06
N ILE A 111 2.76 17.42 29.76
CA ILE A 111 4.23 17.57 29.75
C ILE A 111 4.79 17.52 31.17
N GLY A 112 4.11 18.16 32.14
CA GLY A 112 4.47 18.11 33.57
C GLY A 112 4.28 16.73 34.20
N ALA A 113 3.32 15.92 33.74
CA ALA A 113 3.15 14.54 34.16
C ALA A 113 4.29 13.64 33.66
N CYS A 114 4.79 13.89 32.45
CA CYS A 114 5.97 13.20 31.90
C CYS A 114 7.25 13.54 32.68
N ALA A 115 7.36 14.77 33.22
CA ALA A 115 8.50 15.21 34.03
C ALA A 115 8.48 14.69 35.49
N LYS A 116 7.35 14.19 35.99
CA LYS A 116 7.22 13.62 37.34
C LYS A 116 7.61 12.14 37.42
N SER A 117 7.73 11.45 36.30
CA SER A 117 8.26 10.09 36.24
C SER A 117 9.73 10.11 35.82
N PHE A 118 10.61 9.69 36.74
CA PHE A 118 12.05 9.34 36.61
C PHE A 118 13.14 10.30 37.17
N ASP A 119 14.14 9.64 37.77
CA ASP A 119 15.39 10.09 38.40
C ASP A 119 16.31 11.03 37.57
N CYS A 120 15.89 11.48 36.40
CA CYS A 120 16.70 12.36 35.52
C CYS A 120 16.93 13.77 36.10
N MET A 121 16.11 14.24 37.04
CA MET A 121 16.25 15.61 37.57
C MET A 121 17.47 15.83 38.49
N LYS A 122 18.15 14.76 38.91
CA LYS A 122 19.39 14.89 39.71
C LYS A 122 20.61 15.32 38.88
N GLN A 123 20.53 15.29 37.55
CA GLN A 123 21.66 15.60 36.66
C GLN A 123 21.48 16.91 35.86
N VAL A 124 20.38 17.64 36.06
CA VAL A 124 20.12 18.90 35.35
C VAL A 124 20.86 20.05 36.06
N PRO A 125 21.74 20.79 35.37
CA PRO A 125 22.43 21.93 35.98
C PRO A 125 21.45 22.99 36.50
N ALA A 126 21.74 23.56 37.67
CA ALA A 126 20.89 24.57 38.31
C ALA A 126 20.66 25.83 37.44
N GLU A 127 21.57 26.11 36.51
CA GLU A 127 21.47 27.16 35.49
C GLU A 127 20.25 26.95 34.57
N THR A 128 20.04 25.72 34.11
CA THR A 128 18.95 25.33 33.21
C THR A 128 17.59 25.46 33.89
N LEU A 129 17.51 25.08 35.17
CA LEU A 129 16.31 25.26 35.99
C LEU A 129 15.99 26.74 36.24
N ARG A 130 17.02 27.59 36.44
CA ARG A 130 16.83 29.05 36.57
C ARG A 130 16.34 29.70 35.27
N ASN A 131 16.84 29.25 34.12
CA ASN A 131 16.42 29.77 32.81
C ASN A 131 14.97 29.37 32.46
N LEU A 132 14.56 28.14 32.80
CA LEU A 132 13.17 27.71 32.69
C LEU A 132 12.24 28.53 33.59
N GLY A 133 12.68 28.84 34.82
CA GLY A 133 11.95 29.73 35.72
C GLY A 133 11.76 31.15 35.16
N ARG A 134 12.80 31.73 34.54
CA ARG A 134 12.72 33.06 33.89
C ARG A 134 11.77 33.07 32.69
N MET A 135 11.76 32.02 31.87
CA MET A 135 10.81 31.87 30.76
C MET A 135 9.35 31.80 31.24
N ALA A 136 9.08 31.05 32.31
CA ALA A 136 7.74 30.95 32.89
C ALA A 136 7.21 32.30 33.41
N VAL A 137 8.07 33.10 34.05
CA VAL A 137 7.73 34.46 34.52
C VAL A 137 7.48 35.41 33.34
N GLY A 138 8.26 35.31 32.25
CA GLY A 138 8.04 36.10 31.04
C GLY A 138 6.69 35.80 30.37
N LEU A 139 6.32 34.53 30.25
CA LEU A 139 5.04 34.09 29.70
C LEU A 139 3.85 34.55 30.54
N ALA A 140 3.95 34.48 31.87
CA ALA A 140 2.90 34.96 32.78
C ALA A 140 2.70 36.49 32.68
N THR A 141 3.79 37.25 32.55
CA THR A 141 3.74 38.72 32.42
C THR A 141 3.12 39.15 31.08
N HIS A 142 3.43 38.44 30.01
CA HIS A 142 2.85 38.69 28.69
C HIS A 142 1.35 38.37 28.64
N ALA A 143 0.93 37.25 29.24
CA ALA A 143 -0.48 36.90 29.38
C ALA A 143 -1.28 37.94 30.18
N TRP A 144 -0.70 38.49 31.26
CA TRP A 144 -1.34 39.55 32.05
C TRP A 144 -1.55 40.86 31.27
N THR A 145 -0.63 41.16 30.34
CA THR A 145 -0.72 42.35 29.49
C THR A 145 -1.83 42.20 28.44
N GLN A 146 -1.97 41.02 27.85
CA GLN A 146 -3.05 40.69 26.91
C GLN A 146 -4.45 40.78 27.55
N VAL A 147 -4.58 40.35 28.82
CA VAL A 147 -5.84 40.45 29.58
C VAL A 147 -6.24 41.91 29.81
N LYS A 148 -5.29 42.80 30.13
CA LYS A 148 -5.57 44.25 30.27
C LYS A 148 -6.05 44.87 28.97
N THR A 149 -5.47 44.48 27.84
CA THR A 149 -5.86 45.00 26.51
C THR A 149 -7.27 44.55 26.13
N VAL A 150 -7.63 43.29 26.38
CA VAL A 150 -8.98 42.77 26.11
C VAL A 150 -10.01 43.40 27.05
N TYR A 151 -9.69 43.58 28.33
CA TYR A 151 -10.57 44.24 29.29
C TYR A 151 -10.85 45.70 28.91
N ALA A 152 -9.82 46.44 28.46
CA ALA A 152 -9.96 47.83 28.00
C ALA A 152 -10.81 47.95 26.71
N LEU A 153 -10.73 46.97 25.81
CA LEU A 153 -11.55 46.89 24.60
C LEU A 153 -13.04 46.64 24.90
N ILE A 154 -13.31 45.78 25.88
CA ILE A 154 -14.68 45.43 26.29
C ILE A 154 -15.36 46.60 27.04
N THR A 155 -14.60 47.37 27.83
CA THR A 155 -15.20 48.47 28.61
C THR A 155 -15.46 49.75 27.80
N ASN A 156 -14.90 49.90 26.58
CA ASN A 156 -14.99 51.13 25.78
C ASN A 156 -15.99 51.11 24.62
N THR A 157 -16.77 50.03 24.42
CA THR A 157 -17.76 49.96 23.34
C THR A 157 -19.19 49.95 23.91
N LYS A 158 -19.80 51.13 23.99
CA LYS A 158 -21.24 51.32 24.28
C LYS A 158 -22.00 51.69 23.00
N GLU A 159 -22.12 50.78 22.03
CA GLU A 159 -23.08 50.93 20.91
C GLU A 159 -23.65 49.57 20.47
N THR A 160 -24.90 49.57 20.01
CA THR A 160 -25.79 48.41 19.84
C THR A 160 -25.51 47.55 18.60
N TRP A 161 -25.82 46.25 18.72
CA TRP A 161 -25.57 45.17 17.75
C TRP A 161 -26.11 45.39 16.30
N SER A 162 -27.05 46.31 16.09
CA SER A 162 -27.65 46.57 14.76
C SER A 162 -26.72 47.30 13.78
N ASP A 163 -25.70 48.00 14.28
CA ASP A 163 -24.77 48.77 13.42
C ASP A 163 -23.60 47.91 12.93
N VAL A 164 -23.31 46.81 13.63
CA VAL A 164 -22.30 45.81 13.23
C VAL A 164 -22.78 45.01 12.01
N GLU A 165 -24.05 44.65 11.95
CA GLU A 165 -24.62 43.93 10.79
C GLU A 165 -24.68 44.83 9.54
N ARG A 166 -24.98 46.13 9.73
CA ARG A 166 -25.01 47.10 8.62
C ARG A 166 -23.61 47.37 8.06
N GLY A 167 -22.61 47.47 8.93
CA GLY A 167 -21.19 47.60 8.54
C GLY A 167 -20.64 46.37 7.81
N ALA A 168 -21.01 45.16 8.26
CA ALA A 168 -20.60 43.92 7.60
C ALA A 168 -21.21 43.76 6.20
N PHE A 169 -22.46 44.21 6.01
CA PHE A 169 -23.14 44.15 4.71
C PHE A 169 -22.58 45.16 3.70
N GLU A 170 -22.30 46.41 4.12
CA GLU A 170 -21.66 47.41 3.25
C GLU A 170 -20.20 47.07 2.90
N TYR A 171 -19.46 46.45 3.82
CA TYR A 171 -18.09 45.99 3.56
C TYR A 171 -18.05 44.90 2.48
N ASN A 172 -18.97 43.93 2.55
CA ASN A 172 -19.04 42.83 1.58
C ASN A 172 -19.47 43.34 0.17
N ARG A 173 -20.34 44.35 0.12
CA ARG A 173 -20.75 45.01 -1.13
C ARG A 173 -19.63 45.85 -1.75
N ARG A 174 -18.82 46.55 -0.96
CA ARG A 174 -17.61 47.26 -1.46
C ARG A 174 -16.53 46.28 -1.94
N TYR A 175 -16.38 45.12 -1.29
CA TYR A 175 -15.40 44.11 -1.66
C TYR A 175 -15.72 43.42 -3.00
N GLN A 176 -17.01 43.14 -3.28
CA GLN A 176 -17.43 42.60 -4.58
C GLN A 176 -17.25 43.61 -5.74
N CYS A 177 -17.44 44.91 -5.49
CA CYS A 177 -17.14 45.95 -6.48
C CYS A 177 -15.64 46.04 -6.80
N LEU A 178 -14.76 45.96 -5.80
CA LEU A 178 -13.30 46.00 -5.99
C LEU A 178 -12.78 44.75 -6.72
N ASN A 179 -13.35 43.57 -6.44
CA ASN A 179 -12.96 42.33 -7.10
C ASN A 179 -13.37 42.29 -8.59
N ASN A 180 -14.48 42.94 -8.94
CA ASN A 180 -14.90 43.10 -10.34
C ASN A 180 -14.08 44.17 -11.07
N GLN A 181 -13.68 45.27 -10.42
CA GLN A 181 -12.73 46.23 -11.01
C GLN A 181 -11.35 45.61 -11.28
N TYR A 182 -10.88 44.69 -10.43
CA TYR A 182 -9.61 43.99 -10.64
C TYR A 182 -9.65 43.02 -11.84
N LYS A 183 -10.81 42.36 -12.07
CA LYS A 183 -11.01 41.49 -13.25
C LYS A 183 -11.05 42.26 -14.57
N TYR A 184 -11.56 43.49 -14.58
CA TYR A 184 -11.57 44.35 -15.78
C TYR A 184 -10.22 45.03 -16.05
N LYS A 185 -9.38 45.26 -15.03
CA LYS A 185 -8.04 45.84 -15.21
C LYS A 185 -7.04 44.85 -15.84
N VAL A 186 -7.20 43.54 -15.55
CA VAL A 186 -6.39 42.46 -16.18
C VAL A 186 -6.83 42.16 -17.62
N ALA A 187 -8.08 42.47 -17.99
CA ALA A 187 -8.58 42.32 -19.36
C ALA A 187 -8.16 43.48 -20.30
N CYS A 188 -7.84 44.66 -19.76
CA CYS A 188 -7.37 45.81 -20.56
C CYS A 188 -5.85 45.84 -20.79
N GLU A 189 -5.04 45.06 -20.07
CA GLU A 189 -3.59 44.97 -20.30
C GLU A 189 -3.18 43.87 -21.31
N ILE A 190 -4.15 43.11 -21.84
CA ILE A 190 -3.93 42.08 -22.88
C ILE A 190 -4.42 42.55 -24.28
N ALA A 191 -5.04 43.73 -24.38
CA ALA A 191 -5.55 44.28 -25.65
C ALA A 191 -4.84 45.57 -26.13
N GLY A 192 -3.63 45.86 -25.63
CA GLY A 192 -2.84 47.04 -26.02
C GLY A 192 -1.44 46.66 -26.48
N GLY A 193 -1.31 46.07 -27.68
CA GLY A 193 -0.01 45.62 -28.17
C GLY A 193 0.03 45.23 -29.64
N ALA A 194 -0.73 45.91 -30.50
CA ALA A 194 -0.58 45.82 -31.94
C ALA A 194 -0.82 47.21 -32.53
N PHE A 195 0.26 47.93 -32.86
CA PHE A 195 0.43 48.84 -34.00
C PHE A 195 1.68 49.72 -33.78
N ALA A 196 2.77 49.41 -34.47
CA ALA A 196 3.61 50.40 -35.16
C ALA A 196 4.71 49.66 -35.92
N ALA A 197 4.51 49.56 -37.23
CA ALA A 197 5.54 49.22 -38.18
C ALA A 197 6.52 50.40 -38.35
N ALA A 198 7.66 50.05 -38.95
CA ALA A 198 8.52 50.88 -39.78
C ALA A 198 9.82 51.45 -39.15
N THR A 199 10.89 51.04 -39.84
CA THR A 199 12.02 51.84 -40.35
C THR A 199 13.30 52.02 -39.53
N VAL A 200 14.38 51.62 -40.25
CA VAL A 200 15.72 52.23 -40.34
C VAL A 200 16.77 51.79 -39.30
N GLY A 201 17.71 50.99 -39.80
CA GLY A 201 19.06 51.52 -40.00
C GLY A 201 20.15 51.01 -39.06
N GLY A 202 21.11 50.28 -39.66
CA GLY A 202 22.51 50.67 -39.54
C GLY A 202 23.35 50.04 -38.43
N SER A 203 24.20 49.11 -38.87
CA SER A 203 25.66 49.21 -38.76
C SER A 203 26.40 48.77 -37.48
N LEU A 204 27.33 47.81 -37.74
CA LEU A 204 28.75 47.78 -37.32
C LEU A 204 29.01 47.54 -35.81
N THR A 205 29.96 46.71 -35.36
CA THR A 205 31.18 46.15 -35.95
C THR A 205 31.79 45.11 -34.99
N LYS A 206 32.48 44.11 -35.57
CA LYS A 206 33.80 43.49 -35.17
C LYS A 206 33.95 42.95 -33.72
N ALA A 207 34.52 41.77 -33.47
CA ALA A 207 35.73 41.21 -34.08
C ALA A 207 35.92 39.71 -33.75
N SER A 208 36.38 38.96 -34.76
CA SER A 208 37.38 37.86 -34.73
C SER A 208 37.07 36.60 -33.91
N GLY A 209 36.99 35.37 -34.46
CA GLY A 209 37.81 34.74 -35.51
C GLY A 209 38.65 33.61 -34.85
N SER A 210 38.82 32.39 -35.36
CA SER A 210 38.62 31.85 -36.71
C SER A 210 38.71 30.30 -36.71
N ALA A 211 37.90 29.68 -37.60
CA ALA A 211 38.20 28.57 -38.53
C ALA A 211 38.55 27.16 -37.99
N LEU A 212 38.13 26.02 -38.56
CA LEU A 212 37.85 25.61 -39.95
C LEU A 212 36.64 24.63 -40.02
N ARG A 213 35.61 24.93 -40.83
CA ARG A 213 35.27 24.34 -42.16
C ARG A 213 35.05 22.83 -42.24
N GLY A 214 33.82 22.46 -42.61
CA GLY A 214 33.45 21.19 -43.24
C GLY A 214 31.93 21.04 -43.32
N GLY A 215 31.30 21.59 -44.36
CA GLY A 215 29.87 21.41 -44.61
C GLY A 215 29.59 20.24 -45.56
N VAL A 216 28.47 19.54 -45.37
CA VAL A 216 27.66 18.88 -46.42
C VAL A 216 26.19 18.82 -45.95
N ALA A 217 25.28 19.06 -46.89
CA ALA A 217 23.82 19.07 -46.79
C ALA A 217 23.19 17.68 -46.47
N PRO A 218 21.87 17.60 -46.17
CA PRO A 218 21.23 16.41 -45.64
C PRO A 218 20.72 15.48 -46.77
N SER A 219 21.06 14.20 -46.70
CA SER A 219 20.46 13.15 -47.52
C SER A 219 19.68 12.17 -46.65
N VAL A 220 18.38 12.14 -46.93
CA VAL A 220 17.40 11.15 -46.48
C VAL A 220 17.84 9.76 -46.97
N ALA A 221 18.03 8.81 -46.06
CA ALA A 221 18.11 7.40 -46.39
C ALA A 221 17.49 6.54 -45.29
N ARG A 222 16.33 5.94 -45.62
CA ARG A 222 15.79 4.73 -44.98
C ARG A 222 16.87 3.66 -45.00
N VAL A 223 17.24 3.13 -43.83
CA VAL A 223 17.87 1.81 -43.73
C VAL A 223 17.14 1.00 -42.65
N THR A 224 16.69 -0.14 -43.13
CA THR A 224 16.00 -1.23 -42.44
C THR A 224 16.87 -1.86 -41.35
N GLY A 225 16.21 -2.38 -40.32
CA GLY A 225 16.84 -2.87 -39.09
C GLY A 225 17.65 -4.17 -39.19
N ARG A 226 18.07 -4.59 -37.99
CA ARG A 226 18.97 -5.67 -37.58
C ARG A 226 20.46 -5.32 -37.62
N GLU A 227 20.94 -4.81 -36.49
CA GLU A 227 22.10 -5.33 -35.74
C GLU A 227 22.37 -4.40 -34.55
N SER A 228 22.11 -4.88 -33.31
CA SER A 228 22.73 -4.38 -32.07
C SER A 228 22.07 -4.95 -30.80
N VAL A 229 22.10 -6.27 -30.60
CA VAL A 229 22.08 -6.84 -29.25
C VAL A 229 22.84 -8.17 -29.26
N LEU A 230 24.16 -8.13 -29.04
CA LEU A 230 24.95 -9.29 -28.61
C LEU A 230 26.27 -8.79 -28.03
N ALA A 231 26.20 -8.23 -26.82
CA ALA A 231 27.37 -7.97 -25.99
C ALA A 231 26.99 -8.09 -24.51
N ALA A 232 26.51 -9.28 -24.09
CA ALA A 232 26.39 -9.61 -22.67
C ALA A 232 26.14 -11.12 -22.41
N THR A 233 26.86 -12.03 -23.05
CA THR A 233 27.03 -13.38 -22.51
C THR A 233 28.40 -13.91 -22.91
N GLY A 234 29.38 -13.81 -22.01
CA GLY A 234 30.68 -14.45 -22.16
C GLY A 234 30.55 -15.96 -22.04
N ARG A 235 30.17 -16.64 -23.13
CA ARG A 235 30.46 -18.06 -23.40
C ARG A 235 30.58 -18.25 -24.91
N GLY A 236 31.80 -18.48 -25.39
CA GLY A 236 32.08 -18.75 -26.79
C GLY A 236 31.43 -20.07 -27.22
N VAL A 237 30.57 -20.01 -28.24
CA VAL A 237 30.10 -21.19 -28.98
C VAL A 237 31.14 -21.46 -30.07
N SER A 238 31.65 -22.70 -30.14
CA SER A 238 32.66 -23.07 -31.15
C SER A 238 32.07 -22.96 -32.57
N LYS A 239 32.93 -22.55 -33.53
CA LYS A 239 32.57 -22.41 -34.94
C LYS A 239 31.99 -23.68 -35.57
N SER A 240 32.26 -24.87 -35.01
CA SER A 240 31.71 -26.15 -35.50
C SER A 240 30.21 -26.28 -35.23
N LYS A 241 29.71 -25.88 -34.05
CA LYS A 241 28.28 -25.98 -33.72
C LYS A 241 27.39 -25.03 -34.54
N MET A 242 27.95 -23.92 -35.04
CA MET A 242 27.26 -23.00 -35.95
C MET A 242 27.19 -23.52 -37.39
N ALA A 243 28.08 -24.44 -37.79
CA ALA A 243 28.02 -25.08 -39.10
C ALA A 243 26.92 -26.16 -39.16
N ASP A 244 26.73 -26.89 -38.06
CA ASP A 244 25.70 -27.94 -37.96
C ASP A 244 24.28 -27.35 -37.88
N LEU A 245 24.11 -26.23 -37.17
CA LEU A 245 22.81 -25.53 -37.10
C LEU A 245 22.39 -24.94 -38.46
N ARG A 246 23.36 -24.46 -39.26
CA ARG A 246 23.09 -23.95 -40.62
C ARG A 246 22.78 -25.06 -41.63
N ARG A 247 23.21 -26.29 -41.36
CA ARG A 247 22.92 -27.47 -42.19
C ARG A 247 21.53 -28.05 -41.90
N ALA A 248 21.11 -28.05 -40.63
CA ALA A 248 19.78 -28.51 -40.21
C ALA A 248 18.62 -27.60 -40.69
N VAL A 249 18.87 -26.30 -40.87
CA VAL A 249 17.84 -25.35 -41.37
C VAL A 249 17.70 -25.37 -42.90
N ARG A 250 18.68 -25.93 -43.63
CA ARG A 250 18.66 -25.99 -45.11
C ARG A 250 18.03 -27.25 -45.70
N THR A 251 17.77 -28.28 -44.89
CA THR A 251 17.21 -29.55 -45.36
C THR A 251 15.86 -29.76 -44.70
N GLY A 252 14.84 -29.03 -45.18
CA GLY A 252 13.46 -29.23 -44.75
C GLY A 252 13.02 -30.66 -45.05
N GLY A 253 12.70 -31.43 -44.01
CA GLY A 253 12.25 -32.81 -44.12
C GLY A 253 11.61 -33.30 -42.83
N VAL A 254 10.32 -33.62 -42.95
CA VAL A 254 9.46 -34.28 -41.95
C VAL A 254 9.79 -35.78 -41.88
N ALA A 255 9.50 -36.39 -40.73
CA ALA A 255 9.29 -37.82 -40.44
C ALA A 255 10.37 -38.48 -39.56
N GLY A 256 9.89 -39.08 -38.45
CA GLY A 256 10.71 -39.78 -37.47
C GLY A 256 11.08 -41.20 -37.89
N VAL A 257 12.14 -41.72 -37.31
CA VAL A 257 12.45 -43.16 -37.23
C VAL A 257 13.28 -43.43 -35.97
N VAL A 258 12.86 -44.47 -35.26
CA VAL A 258 13.54 -45.22 -34.20
C VAL A 258 14.87 -45.79 -34.70
N ALA A 259 15.97 -45.67 -33.94
CA ALA A 259 17.02 -46.69 -33.94
C ALA A 259 17.96 -46.59 -32.73
N ASN A 260 18.08 -47.73 -32.06
CA ASN A 260 19.11 -48.12 -31.10
C ASN A 260 20.54 -48.03 -31.64
N SER A 261 21.46 -47.68 -30.76
CA SER A 261 22.77 -48.36 -30.56
C SER A 261 23.35 -47.76 -29.27
N GLY A 262 23.70 -48.49 -28.21
CA GLY A 262 24.19 -49.85 -28.13
C GLY A 262 25.72 -49.85 -28.18
N THR A 263 26.38 -49.60 -27.05
CA THR A 263 27.65 -50.27 -26.69
C THR A 263 27.92 -50.16 -25.20
N SER A 264 28.10 -51.35 -24.64
CA SER A 264 28.32 -51.80 -23.28
C SER A 264 29.80 -51.86 -22.88
N ALA A 265 30.07 -51.72 -21.57
CA ALA A 265 31.08 -52.47 -20.81
C ALA A 265 30.79 -52.28 -19.29
N SER A 266 30.18 -53.23 -18.56
CA SER A 266 30.78 -54.35 -17.77
C SER A 266 31.95 -53.89 -16.87
N ARG A 267 32.01 -54.06 -15.54
CA ARG A 267 31.77 -55.16 -14.57
C ARG A 267 31.77 -54.48 -13.16
N GLU A 268 31.24 -54.98 -12.04
CA GLU A 268 31.25 -56.33 -11.47
C GLU A 268 30.28 -56.40 -10.27
N GLN A 269 29.65 -57.55 -10.08
CA GLN A 269 28.74 -57.89 -8.99
C GLN A 269 29.52 -58.31 -7.73
N ALA A 270 28.96 -58.04 -6.55
CA ALA A 270 29.04 -58.96 -5.41
C ALA A 270 27.71 -58.95 -4.64
N SER A 271 27.08 -60.11 -4.65
CA SER A 271 25.81 -60.46 -4.00
C SER A 271 26.12 -61.23 -2.71
N ALA A 272 25.39 -60.95 -1.63
CA ALA A 272 25.15 -61.93 -0.57
C ALA A 272 23.75 -61.73 0.07
N ARG A 273 22.93 -62.77 -0.12
CA ARG A 273 21.73 -63.24 0.62
C ARG A 273 21.79 -62.98 2.14
N ALA A 274 20.72 -62.97 2.94
CA ALA A 274 19.26 -63.04 2.83
C ALA A 274 18.71 -62.97 4.28
N VAL A 275 17.55 -62.35 4.53
CA VAL A 275 16.54 -62.82 5.51
C VAL A 275 15.18 -62.24 5.08
N THR A 276 14.34 -63.09 4.52
CA THR A 276 12.90 -62.81 4.28
C THR A 276 12.15 -62.98 5.60
N LYS A 277 11.69 -61.87 6.18
CA LYS A 277 10.64 -61.88 7.22
C LYS A 277 9.27 -61.94 6.55
N PRO A 278 8.28 -62.64 7.14
CA PRO A 278 6.96 -62.76 6.58
C PRO A 278 6.31 -61.38 6.49
N VAL A 279 5.82 -61.06 5.29
CA VAL A 279 5.00 -59.90 5.00
C VAL A 279 3.71 -60.06 5.80
N GLY A 280 3.66 -59.39 6.96
CA GLY A 280 2.39 -59.05 7.56
C GLY A 280 1.61 -58.23 6.53
N THR A 281 0.41 -58.70 6.19
CA THR A 281 -0.58 -57.94 5.45
C THR A 281 -0.88 -56.68 6.24
N SER A 282 -0.06 -55.65 6.00
CA SER A 282 -0.35 -54.28 6.35
C SER A 282 -1.67 -53.96 5.69
N THR A 283 -2.72 -53.89 6.50
CA THR A 283 -3.94 -53.18 6.16
C THR A 283 -3.49 -51.80 5.73
N LYS A 284 -3.33 -51.59 4.41
CA LYS A 284 -3.04 -50.28 3.84
C LYS A 284 -4.05 -49.33 4.47
N ALA A 285 -3.56 -48.44 5.33
CA ALA A 285 -4.38 -47.38 5.89
C ALA A 285 -5.11 -46.77 4.69
N VAL A 286 -6.45 -46.80 4.72
CA VAL A 286 -7.27 -46.17 3.70
C VAL A 286 -6.85 -44.72 3.70
N GLY A 287 -6.00 -44.36 2.74
CA GLY A 287 -5.36 -43.05 2.71
C GLY A 287 -6.46 -42.00 2.60
N ALA A 288 -6.31 -40.88 3.30
CA ALA A 288 -7.30 -39.83 3.34
C ALA A 288 -7.79 -39.52 1.91
N THR A 289 -9.10 -39.49 1.74
CA THR A 289 -9.77 -39.12 0.50
C THR A 289 -9.45 -37.66 0.14
N ARG A 290 -9.64 -37.30 -1.14
CA ARG A 290 -9.49 -35.91 -1.59
C ARG A 290 -10.38 -34.94 -0.78
N ASP A 291 -11.58 -35.35 -0.42
CA ASP A 291 -12.51 -34.52 0.35
C ASP A 291 -12.05 -34.34 1.81
N GLU A 292 -11.55 -35.40 2.45
CA GLU A 292 -10.94 -35.30 3.79
C GLU A 292 -9.71 -34.41 3.78
N TYR A 293 -8.88 -34.51 2.75
CA TYR A 293 -7.72 -33.62 2.55
C TYR A 293 -8.15 -32.15 2.45
N LEU A 294 -9.14 -31.85 1.60
CA LEU A 294 -9.67 -30.50 1.43
C LEU A 294 -10.28 -29.97 2.74
N LYS A 295 -11.13 -30.76 3.39
CA LYS A 295 -11.78 -30.40 4.66
C LYS A 295 -10.76 -30.08 5.75
N ARG A 296 -9.67 -30.87 5.84
CA ARG A 296 -8.59 -30.66 6.82
C ARG A 296 -7.81 -29.37 6.56
N LEU A 297 -7.54 -29.06 5.30
CA LEU A 297 -6.50 -28.09 4.95
C LEU A 297 -7.01 -26.73 4.47
N ILE A 298 -8.23 -26.60 3.94
CA ILE A 298 -8.74 -25.30 3.44
C ILE A 298 -8.71 -24.21 4.52
N GLY A 299 -9.17 -24.55 5.73
CA GLY A 299 -9.25 -23.62 6.87
C GLY A 299 -8.03 -23.65 7.80
N ARG A 300 -6.98 -24.40 7.45
CA ARG A 300 -5.81 -24.58 8.32
C ARG A 300 -5.07 -23.25 8.49
N GLN A 301 -4.80 -22.90 9.75
CA GLN A 301 -3.88 -21.84 10.14
C GLN A 301 -2.72 -22.49 10.90
N ASN A 302 -1.49 -22.25 10.46
CA ASN A 302 -0.32 -22.86 11.08
C ASN A 302 0.29 -21.98 12.18
N THR A 303 -0.12 -20.71 12.26
CA THR A 303 0.35 -19.76 13.27
C THR A 303 -0.80 -19.06 13.99
N THR A 304 -0.56 -18.67 15.25
CA THR A 304 -1.52 -17.88 16.05
C THR A 304 -1.36 -16.38 15.78
N VAL A 305 -2.36 -15.59 16.19
CA VAL A 305 -2.31 -14.12 16.11
C VAL A 305 -1.09 -13.55 16.83
N GLU A 306 -0.75 -14.10 18.00
CA GLU A 306 0.39 -13.67 18.82
C GLU A 306 1.71 -13.96 18.11
N GLN A 307 1.84 -15.14 17.48
CA GLN A 307 3.02 -15.49 16.69
C GLN A 307 3.19 -14.56 15.48
N ARG A 308 2.09 -14.26 14.76
CA ARG A 308 2.10 -13.32 13.64
C ARG A 308 2.46 -11.91 14.07
N ARG A 309 1.94 -11.46 15.20
CA ARG A 309 2.26 -10.14 15.79
C ARG A 309 3.74 -10.06 16.15
N ALA A 310 4.26 -11.06 16.86
CA ALA A 310 5.67 -11.12 17.24
C ALA A 310 6.59 -11.15 16.00
N PHE A 311 6.24 -11.94 14.99
CA PHE A 311 6.98 -11.96 13.72
C PHE A 311 6.92 -10.60 13.02
N ALA A 312 5.74 -9.98 12.92
CA ALA A 312 5.57 -8.68 12.26
C ALA A 312 6.39 -7.58 12.96
N GLU A 313 6.35 -7.52 14.29
CA GLU A 313 7.17 -6.59 15.08
C GLU A 313 8.67 -6.76 14.82
N LEU A 314 9.13 -8.00 14.65
CA LEU A 314 10.52 -8.30 14.34
C LEU A 314 10.87 -7.98 12.88
N ALA A 315 10.01 -8.34 11.92
CA ALA A 315 10.19 -8.10 10.50
C ALA A 315 10.09 -6.60 10.12
N TYR A 316 9.37 -5.80 10.90
CA TYR A 316 9.34 -4.34 10.74
C TYR A 316 10.65 -3.66 11.15
N ARG A 317 11.55 -4.37 11.84
CA ARG A 317 12.92 -3.90 12.05
C ARG A 317 13.65 -4.08 10.72
N THR A 318 13.82 -2.98 9.99
CA THR A 318 14.52 -2.98 8.70
C THR A 318 16.03 -3.16 8.85
N GLU A 319 16.55 -3.09 10.09
CA GLU A 319 17.95 -3.33 10.43
C GLU A 319 18.14 -4.73 11.01
N SER A 320 19.24 -5.37 10.63
CA SER A 320 19.66 -6.66 11.18
C SER A 320 20.15 -6.48 12.61
N ASP A 321 19.60 -7.25 13.56
CA ASP A 321 20.14 -7.34 14.92
C ASP A 321 21.41 -8.21 15.01
N GLY A 322 21.78 -8.88 13.92
CA GLY A 322 22.93 -9.79 13.82
C GLY A 322 22.71 -11.15 14.49
N LYS A 323 21.57 -11.35 15.14
CA LYS A 323 21.21 -12.53 15.94
C LYS A 323 20.07 -13.33 15.35
N THR A 324 19.32 -12.72 14.43
CA THR A 324 18.14 -13.29 13.80
C THR A 324 18.43 -13.65 12.35
N MET A 325 18.08 -14.87 11.96
CA MET A 325 17.97 -15.27 10.55
C MET A 325 16.51 -15.41 10.16
N PHE A 326 16.12 -14.85 9.04
CA PHE A 326 14.78 -14.98 8.49
C PHE A 326 14.75 -15.99 7.35
N LEU A 327 13.64 -16.70 7.24
CA LEU A 327 13.25 -17.55 6.12
C LEU A 327 11.88 -17.07 5.62
N ASP A 328 11.77 -16.90 4.31
CA ASP A 328 10.51 -16.63 3.62
C ASP A 328 10.27 -17.71 2.58
N LEU A 329 9.19 -18.47 2.74
CA LEU A 329 8.72 -19.52 1.84
C LEU A 329 7.42 -19.04 1.18
N GLN A 330 7.41 -18.92 -0.14
CA GLN A 330 6.26 -18.41 -0.88
C GLN A 330 5.78 -19.40 -1.94
N ASN A 331 4.47 -19.51 -2.08
CA ASN A 331 3.87 -20.10 -3.27
C ASN A 331 4.02 -19.12 -4.45
N SER A 332 5.05 -19.35 -5.26
CA SER A 332 5.39 -18.50 -6.42
C SER A 332 4.51 -18.76 -7.65
N LYS A 333 3.72 -19.84 -7.64
CA LYS A 333 2.88 -20.29 -8.77
C LYS A 333 1.38 -20.24 -8.46
N MET A 334 0.94 -19.57 -7.41
CA MET A 334 -0.47 -19.58 -6.99
C MET A 334 -1.45 -19.18 -8.10
N LYS A 335 -1.15 -18.15 -8.90
CA LYS A 335 -2.01 -17.77 -10.03
C LYS A 335 -2.07 -18.90 -11.07
N TYR A 336 -0.92 -19.41 -11.48
CA TYR A 336 -0.82 -20.56 -12.39
C TYR A 336 -1.63 -21.76 -11.87
N LEU A 337 -1.53 -22.08 -10.58
CA LEU A 337 -2.27 -23.18 -9.96
C LEU A 337 -3.78 -22.93 -9.96
N ASN A 338 -4.23 -21.71 -9.70
CA ASN A 338 -5.65 -21.36 -9.81
C ASN A 338 -6.16 -21.56 -11.26
N ASP A 339 -5.36 -21.16 -12.24
CA ASP A 339 -5.71 -21.25 -13.66
C ASP A 339 -5.74 -22.71 -14.17
N HIS A 340 -4.89 -23.60 -13.62
CA HIS A 340 -4.73 -24.98 -14.13
C HIS A 340 -5.42 -26.06 -13.28
N LEU A 341 -5.56 -25.87 -11.96
CA LEU A 341 -6.29 -26.80 -11.10
C LEU A 341 -7.80 -26.52 -11.07
N GLY A 342 -8.22 -25.35 -11.55
CA GLY A 342 -9.64 -24.98 -11.70
C GLY A 342 -10.42 -24.86 -10.38
N ASN A 343 -9.77 -25.05 -9.23
CA ASN A 343 -10.42 -25.04 -7.93
C ASN A 343 -9.54 -24.35 -6.87
N LYS A 344 -9.96 -23.14 -6.47
CA LYS A 344 -9.25 -22.32 -5.46
C LYS A 344 -9.09 -23.04 -4.12
N ASN A 345 -10.07 -23.84 -3.71
CA ASN A 345 -9.99 -24.59 -2.46
C ASN A 345 -8.90 -25.67 -2.52
N VAL A 346 -8.69 -26.29 -3.68
CA VAL A 346 -7.54 -27.20 -3.89
C VAL A 346 -6.24 -26.41 -3.77
N VAL A 347 -6.12 -25.26 -4.46
CA VAL A 347 -4.91 -24.41 -4.38
C VAL A 347 -4.60 -23.96 -2.95
N THR A 348 -5.62 -23.57 -2.19
CA THR A 348 -5.48 -23.22 -0.77
C THR A 348 -5.05 -24.44 0.06
N ALA A 349 -5.70 -25.58 -0.10
CA ALA A 349 -5.36 -26.79 0.64
C ALA A 349 -3.92 -27.26 0.38
N VAL A 350 -3.49 -27.27 -0.89
CA VAL A 350 -2.11 -27.65 -1.24
C VAL A 350 -1.08 -26.62 -0.76
N THR A 351 -1.46 -25.34 -0.67
CA THR A 351 -0.58 -24.32 -0.07
C THR A 351 -0.44 -24.56 1.43
N ASN A 352 -1.56 -24.72 2.14
CA ASN A 352 -1.55 -24.93 3.58
C ASN A 352 -0.85 -26.24 3.96
N HIS A 353 -0.96 -27.28 3.15
CA HIS A 353 -0.26 -28.55 3.39
C HIS A 353 1.25 -28.40 3.28
N ARG A 354 1.74 -27.71 2.23
CA ARG A 354 3.18 -27.46 2.10
C ARG A 354 3.72 -26.68 3.28
N LEU A 355 2.96 -25.69 3.78
CA LEU A 355 3.31 -24.91 4.96
C LEU A 355 3.32 -25.78 6.22
N GLU A 356 2.29 -26.61 6.42
CA GLU A 356 2.19 -27.56 7.54
C GLU A 356 3.44 -28.46 7.61
N LEU A 357 3.82 -29.09 6.49
CA LEU A 357 5.01 -29.94 6.42
C LEU A 357 6.30 -29.18 6.78
N THR A 358 6.44 -27.93 6.32
CA THR A 358 7.58 -27.09 6.74
C THR A 358 7.57 -26.88 8.25
N PHE A 359 6.44 -26.41 8.81
CA PHE A 359 6.35 -26.09 10.25
C PHE A 359 6.55 -27.32 11.14
N GLU A 360 6.08 -28.50 10.71
CA GLU A 360 6.33 -29.75 11.41
C GLU A 360 7.81 -30.12 11.39
N SER A 361 8.46 -30.00 10.23
CA SER A 361 9.89 -30.29 10.09
C SER A 361 10.78 -29.35 10.91
N LEU A 362 10.30 -28.15 11.27
CA LEU A 362 11.06 -27.22 12.15
C LEU A 362 11.30 -27.81 13.56
N LYS A 363 10.53 -28.83 13.98
CA LYS A 363 10.75 -29.53 15.24
C LYS A 363 12.12 -30.25 15.26
N ASP A 364 12.57 -30.75 14.11
CA ASP A 364 13.86 -31.42 13.97
C ASP A 364 15.02 -30.42 14.15
N LEU A 365 14.86 -29.20 13.63
CA LEU A 365 15.85 -28.14 13.84
C LEU A 365 15.97 -27.75 15.32
N LYS A 366 14.85 -27.67 16.05
CA LYS A 366 14.88 -27.38 17.50
C LYS A 366 15.60 -28.46 18.30
N THR A 367 15.49 -29.72 17.88
CA THR A 367 16.20 -30.85 18.50
C THR A 367 17.70 -30.75 18.24
N LYS A 368 18.09 -30.42 16.99
CA LYS A 368 19.50 -30.27 16.60
C LYS A 368 20.17 -29.03 17.20
N TYR A 369 19.41 -27.95 17.39
CA TYR A 369 19.89 -26.67 17.90
C TYR A 369 19.18 -26.29 19.20
N PRO A 370 19.63 -26.81 20.35
CA PRO A 370 19.08 -26.45 21.65
C PRO A 370 19.13 -24.93 21.87
N GLY A 371 18.01 -24.34 22.29
CA GLY A 371 17.88 -22.89 22.45
C GLY A 371 17.52 -22.12 21.18
N LEU A 372 17.20 -22.80 20.07
CA LEU A 372 16.59 -22.19 18.90
C LEU A 372 15.17 -21.69 19.22
N GLU A 373 15.02 -20.37 19.29
CA GLU A 373 13.73 -19.71 19.26
C GLU A 373 13.28 -19.59 17.80
N ASN A 374 12.07 -20.08 17.50
CA ASN A 374 11.43 -19.93 16.20
C ASN A 374 10.15 -19.12 16.38
N ILE A 375 10.11 -17.95 15.74
CA ILE A 375 8.94 -17.09 15.65
C ILE A 375 8.37 -17.26 14.24
N SER A 376 7.20 -17.87 14.15
CA SER A 376 6.57 -18.26 12.89
C SER A 376 5.45 -17.29 12.49
N TYR A 377 5.28 -17.10 11.20
CA TYR A 377 4.19 -16.35 10.59
C TYR A 377 3.69 -17.15 9.38
N ASP A 378 2.38 -17.20 9.18
CA ASP A 378 1.80 -17.67 7.93
C ASP A 378 0.68 -16.77 7.44
N ASP A 379 0.59 -16.63 6.13
CA ASP A 379 -0.57 -16.08 5.45
C ASP A 379 -1.00 -17.02 4.33
N PHE A 380 -2.04 -16.63 3.59
CA PHE A 380 -2.62 -17.47 2.55
C PHE A 380 -1.66 -17.84 1.41
N LYS A 381 -0.49 -17.19 1.30
CA LYS A 381 0.51 -17.41 0.23
C LYS A 381 1.86 -17.90 0.72
N SER A 382 2.19 -17.63 1.98
CA SER A 382 3.56 -17.73 2.46
C SER A 382 3.64 -18.19 3.91
N GLY A 383 4.72 -18.91 4.20
CA GLY A 383 5.19 -19.19 5.55
C GLY A 383 6.50 -18.46 5.77
N ARG A 384 6.63 -17.78 6.91
CA ARG A 384 7.83 -17.02 7.26
C ARG A 384 8.26 -17.40 8.67
N MET A 385 9.56 -17.42 8.89
CA MET A 385 10.15 -17.81 10.17
C MET A 385 11.29 -16.86 10.49
N ALA A 386 11.40 -16.50 11.77
CA ALA A 386 12.57 -15.85 12.33
C ALA A 386 13.20 -16.80 13.35
N PHE A 387 14.48 -17.08 13.14
CA PHE A 387 15.29 -17.99 13.94
C PHE A 387 16.24 -17.17 14.80
N ARG A 388 16.15 -17.32 16.12
CA ARG A 388 17.03 -16.66 17.09
C ARG A 388 17.73 -17.71 17.93
N PHE A 389 19.03 -17.50 18.16
CA PHE A 389 19.88 -18.41 18.90
C PHE A 389 20.23 -17.83 20.26
N ALA A 390 20.35 -18.69 21.27
CA ALA A 390 20.63 -18.29 22.65
C ALA A 390 21.95 -17.50 22.79
N ASP A 391 22.97 -17.86 22.00
CA ASP A 391 24.26 -17.17 21.95
C ASP A 391 24.26 -15.93 21.01
N GLY A 392 23.13 -15.67 20.35
CA GLY A 392 22.96 -14.60 19.37
C GLY A 392 23.75 -14.81 18.07
N LYS A 393 24.22 -16.01 17.76
CA LYS A 393 24.96 -16.28 16.52
C LYS A 393 24.26 -17.39 15.73
N VAL A 394 24.07 -17.16 14.44
CA VAL A 394 23.57 -18.21 13.54
C VAL A 394 24.67 -19.27 13.39
N PRO A 395 24.43 -20.54 13.79
CA PRO A 395 25.44 -21.58 13.73
C PRO A 395 25.94 -21.83 12.31
N ALA A 396 27.23 -22.14 12.18
CA ALA A 396 27.78 -22.60 10.91
C ALA A 396 27.04 -23.87 10.46
N GLY A 397 26.54 -23.86 9.23
CA GLY A 397 25.75 -24.98 8.67
C GLY A 397 24.24 -24.88 8.89
N PHE A 398 23.72 -23.96 9.71
CA PHE A 398 22.27 -23.82 9.94
C PHE A 398 21.51 -23.59 8.62
N GLN A 399 22.05 -22.74 7.74
CA GLN A 399 21.49 -22.51 6.40
C GLN A 399 21.37 -23.80 5.57
N LYS A 400 22.38 -24.68 5.64
CA LYS A 400 22.39 -25.95 4.91
C LYS A 400 21.29 -26.88 5.46
N ASP A 401 21.11 -26.90 6.77
CA ASP A 401 20.07 -27.69 7.41
C ASP A 401 18.67 -27.16 7.09
N VAL A 402 18.48 -25.84 7.02
CA VAL A 402 17.22 -25.24 6.54
C VAL A 402 16.95 -25.65 5.09
N SER A 403 17.94 -25.61 4.19
CA SER A 403 17.76 -26.06 2.81
C SER A 403 17.45 -27.56 2.71
N ALA A 404 18.06 -28.40 3.54
CA ALA A 404 17.79 -29.84 3.57
C ALA A 404 16.36 -30.13 4.09
N LEU A 405 15.92 -29.40 5.12
CA LEU A 405 14.55 -29.47 5.62
C LEU A 405 13.55 -29.10 4.52
N MET A 406 13.82 -28.03 3.77
CA MET A 406 12.95 -27.60 2.68
C MET A 406 12.82 -28.69 1.62
N ALA A 407 13.95 -29.25 1.15
CA ALA A 407 13.96 -30.33 0.17
C ALA A 407 13.17 -31.56 0.65
N LYS A 408 13.36 -31.97 1.91
CA LYS A 408 12.59 -33.07 2.50
C LYS A 408 11.09 -32.77 2.51
N ALA A 409 10.69 -31.56 2.92
CA ALA A 409 9.28 -31.19 2.95
C ALA A 409 8.67 -31.13 1.53
N ASP A 410 9.46 -30.87 0.48
CA ASP A 410 9.00 -30.99 -0.91
C ASP A 410 8.85 -32.44 -1.37
N GLU A 411 9.77 -33.33 -1.00
CA GLU A 411 9.64 -34.78 -1.28
C GLU A 411 8.36 -35.34 -0.65
N ASP A 412 8.15 -35.08 0.65
CA ASP A 412 6.96 -35.52 1.38
C ASP A 412 5.67 -34.92 0.78
N TYR A 413 5.72 -33.65 0.38
CA TYR A 413 4.62 -32.94 -0.26
C TYR A 413 4.23 -33.56 -1.61
N ILE A 414 5.20 -33.80 -2.50
CA ILE A 414 4.98 -34.37 -3.83
C ILE A 414 4.40 -35.78 -3.72
N ALA A 415 4.97 -36.60 -2.82
CA ALA A 415 4.50 -37.96 -2.59
C ALA A 415 3.02 -37.97 -2.18
N GLU A 416 2.61 -37.08 -1.27
CA GLU A 416 1.23 -37.01 -0.81
C GLU A 416 0.28 -36.45 -1.87
N LEU A 417 0.68 -35.44 -2.65
CA LEU A 417 -0.15 -34.92 -3.75
C LEU A 417 -0.41 -35.98 -4.82
N GLY A 418 0.60 -36.82 -5.12
CA GLY A 418 0.46 -37.97 -6.00
C GLY A 418 -0.49 -39.02 -5.40
N ARG A 419 -0.32 -39.36 -4.12
CA ARG A 419 -1.17 -40.34 -3.41
C ARG A 419 -2.65 -39.95 -3.40
N ILE A 420 -2.97 -38.66 -3.28
CA ILE A 420 -4.36 -38.14 -3.21
C ILE A 420 -4.95 -37.91 -4.61
N GLY A 421 -4.14 -37.98 -5.67
CA GLY A 421 -4.59 -37.71 -7.03
C GLY A 421 -4.88 -36.23 -7.28
N ILE A 422 -4.15 -35.33 -6.63
CA ILE A 422 -4.20 -33.88 -6.94
C ILE A 422 -3.37 -33.57 -8.18
N LEU A 423 -2.27 -34.30 -8.39
CA LEU A 423 -1.46 -34.25 -9.60
C LEU A 423 -1.98 -35.30 -10.57
N PRO A 424 -2.76 -34.95 -11.60
CA PRO A 424 -3.19 -35.93 -12.58
C PRO A 424 -1.95 -36.46 -13.33
N GLU A 425 -1.84 -37.78 -13.47
CA GLU A 425 -0.80 -38.40 -14.29
C GLU A 425 -0.86 -37.84 -15.72
N GLY A 426 0.29 -37.44 -16.27
CA GLY A 426 0.39 -36.87 -17.62
C GLY A 426 -0.15 -35.44 -17.77
N SER A 427 -0.48 -34.74 -16.69
CA SER A 427 -0.88 -33.33 -16.78
C SER A 427 0.30 -32.41 -17.12
N ASP A 428 0.06 -31.39 -17.94
CA ASP A 428 1.01 -30.30 -18.25
C ASP A 428 1.19 -29.31 -17.07
N ILE A 429 0.80 -29.72 -15.86
CA ILE A 429 0.93 -28.91 -14.66
C ILE A 429 2.41 -28.86 -14.29
N LEU A 430 2.93 -27.66 -14.02
CA LEU A 430 4.29 -27.47 -13.53
C LEU A 430 4.59 -28.47 -12.39
N PRO A 431 5.80 -29.06 -12.36
CA PRO A 431 6.22 -29.92 -11.26
C PRO A 431 6.04 -29.25 -9.89
N ALA A 432 5.54 -30.00 -8.89
CA ALA A 432 5.15 -29.40 -7.62
C ALA A 432 6.32 -28.87 -6.78
N ASP A 433 7.54 -29.38 -7.01
CA ASP A 433 8.80 -28.83 -6.48
C ASP A 433 9.09 -27.39 -6.97
N LYS A 434 8.44 -26.96 -8.07
CA LYS A 434 8.56 -25.60 -8.63
C LYS A 434 7.45 -24.64 -8.19
N TRP A 435 6.50 -25.10 -7.37
CA TRP A 435 5.40 -24.23 -6.91
C TRP A 435 5.87 -23.26 -5.84
N PHE A 436 6.82 -23.69 -5.02
CA PHE A 436 7.33 -22.93 -3.89
C PHE A 436 8.77 -22.49 -4.10
N ALA A 437 9.08 -21.31 -3.58
CA ALA A 437 10.43 -20.79 -3.56
C ALA A 437 10.71 -20.19 -2.18
N ALA A 438 11.93 -20.33 -1.72
CA ALA A 438 12.37 -19.91 -0.41
C ALA A 438 13.60 -18.99 -0.49
N GLY A 439 13.69 -18.08 0.47
CA GLY A 439 14.82 -17.19 0.62
C GLY A 439 15.19 -17.02 2.08
N THR A 440 16.48 -16.87 2.37
CA THR A 440 16.95 -16.49 3.70
C THR A 440 17.64 -15.14 3.69
N GLY A 441 17.66 -14.48 4.85
CA GLY A 441 18.26 -13.16 5.02
C GLY A 441 18.40 -12.79 6.49
N ARG A 442 19.02 -11.63 6.76
CA ARG A 442 19.16 -11.09 8.13
C ARG A 442 17.99 -10.21 8.55
N THR A 443 17.12 -9.85 7.60
CA THR A 443 15.84 -9.18 7.83
C THR A 443 14.75 -9.91 7.07
N GLY A 444 13.49 -9.70 7.47
CA GLY A 444 12.34 -10.28 6.75
C GLY A 444 12.31 -9.87 5.28
N ASP A 445 12.66 -8.62 4.97
CA ASP A 445 12.65 -8.11 3.59
C ASP A 445 13.81 -8.65 2.74
N GLN A 446 14.97 -8.93 3.34
CA GLN A 446 16.06 -9.63 2.65
C GLN A 446 15.67 -11.06 2.28
N ALA A 447 15.07 -11.80 3.22
CA ALA A 447 14.55 -13.14 2.96
C ALA A 447 13.46 -13.12 1.88
N ASN A 448 12.57 -12.12 1.90
CA ASN A 448 11.55 -11.92 0.88
C ASN A 448 12.14 -11.69 -0.51
N ALA A 449 13.11 -10.77 -0.63
CA ALA A 449 13.79 -10.49 -1.90
C ALA A 449 14.53 -11.73 -2.44
N ALA A 450 15.19 -12.48 -1.56
CA ALA A 450 15.81 -13.75 -1.90
C ALA A 450 14.78 -14.78 -2.40
N SER A 451 13.63 -14.95 -1.73
CA SER A 451 12.60 -15.91 -2.15
C SER A 451 12.01 -15.57 -3.53
N ARG A 452 11.82 -14.27 -3.81
CA ARG A 452 11.37 -13.77 -5.12
C ARG A 452 12.42 -13.95 -6.21
N TYR A 453 13.70 -13.90 -5.85
CA TYR A 453 14.78 -14.24 -6.76
C TYR A 453 14.79 -15.75 -7.06
N ALA A 454 14.70 -16.59 -6.02
CA ALA A 454 14.64 -18.05 -6.13
C ALA A 454 13.53 -18.51 -7.10
N ALA A 455 12.33 -17.92 -6.99
CA ALA A 455 11.16 -18.21 -7.84
C ALA A 455 11.38 -18.02 -9.36
N ARG A 456 12.47 -17.36 -9.76
CA ARG A 456 12.85 -17.05 -11.15
C ARG A 456 14.11 -17.78 -11.59
N THR A 457 14.61 -18.67 -10.75
CA THR A 457 15.77 -19.52 -11.02
C THR A 457 15.38 -20.98 -10.82
N ASP A 458 16.30 -21.89 -11.12
CA ASP A 458 16.11 -23.31 -10.81
C ASP A 458 16.38 -23.64 -9.33
N GLN A 459 16.86 -22.66 -8.56
CA GLN A 459 17.15 -22.82 -7.14
C GLN A 459 15.90 -22.64 -6.30
N GLN A 460 15.61 -23.64 -5.47
CA GLN A 460 14.42 -23.64 -4.62
C GLN A 460 14.60 -22.78 -3.36
N THR A 461 15.80 -22.77 -2.78
CA THR A 461 16.16 -21.93 -1.63
C THR A 461 17.43 -21.16 -1.94
N VAL A 462 17.43 -19.84 -1.71
CA VAL A 462 18.62 -18.99 -1.90
C VAL A 462 18.89 -18.12 -0.68
N ASP A 463 20.15 -17.78 -0.44
CA ASP A 463 20.55 -16.84 0.61
C ASP A 463 20.75 -15.45 -0.01
N PHE A 464 20.10 -14.44 0.58
CA PHE A 464 20.27 -13.04 0.20
C PHE A 464 21.74 -12.61 0.23
N TRP A 465 22.55 -13.12 1.16
CA TRP A 465 23.95 -12.75 1.31
C TRP A 465 24.91 -13.51 0.40
N ASN A 466 24.39 -14.41 -0.43
CA ASN A 466 25.18 -14.98 -1.51
C ASN A 466 25.64 -13.85 -2.46
N PRO A 467 26.95 -13.67 -2.73
CA PRO A 467 27.45 -12.57 -3.55
C PRO A 467 26.85 -12.53 -4.97
N ILE A 468 26.51 -13.68 -5.54
CA ILE A 468 25.87 -13.78 -6.87
C ILE A 468 24.43 -13.27 -6.79
N VAL A 469 23.69 -13.63 -5.74
CA VAL A 469 22.31 -13.17 -5.53
C VAL A 469 22.29 -11.66 -5.34
N ARG A 470 23.13 -11.09 -4.46
CA ARG A 470 23.23 -9.63 -4.25
C ARG A 470 23.56 -8.89 -5.52
N LYS A 471 24.61 -9.31 -6.24
CA LYS A 471 25.02 -8.69 -7.51
C LYS A 471 23.89 -8.69 -8.55
N ASN A 472 23.12 -9.77 -8.63
CA ASN A 472 21.99 -9.85 -9.54
C ASN A 472 20.84 -8.92 -9.11
N LEU A 473 20.55 -8.82 -7.82
CA LEU A 473 19.56 -7.88 -7.28
C LEU A 473 19.99 -6.42 -7.50
N GLU A 474 21.26 -6.08 -7.30
CA GLU A 474 21.84 -4.77 -7.60
C GLU A 474 21.70 -4.44 -9.09
N GLY A 475 22.02 -5.39 -9.97
CA GLY A 475 21.80 -5.27 -11.41
C GLY A 475 20.33 -5.00 -11.77
N ARG A 476 19.40 -5.71 -11.11
CA ARG A 476 17.95 -5.51 -11.29
C ARG A 476 17.47 -4.15 -10.81
N LEU A 477 17.99 -3.65 -9.69
CA LEU A 477 17.66 -2.31 -9.19
C LEU A 477 18.11 -1.23 -10.18
N ASN A 478 19.35 -1.36 -10.68
CA ASN A 478 19.89 -0.46 -11.68
C ASN A 478 19.06 -0.48 -12.97
N GLN A 479 18.70 -1.67 -13.46
CA GLN A 479 17.81 -1.82 -14.62
C GLN A 479 16.44 -1.17 -14.37
N THR A 480 15.84 -1.39 -13.20
CA THR A 480 14.55 -0.78 -12.83
C THR A 480 14.62 0.75 -12.93
N ASN A 481 15.70 1.34 -12.41
CA ASN A 481 15.94 2.79 -12.50
C ASN A 481 16.18 3.29 -13.92
N THR A 482 16.92 2.54 -14.74
CA THR A 482 17.13 2.88 -16.16
C THR A 482 15.81 2.85 -16.94
N TYR A 483 15.01 1.81 -16.76
CA TYR A 483 13.68 1.70 -17.38
C TYR A 483 12.75 2.80 -16.90
N ARG A 484 12.75 3.11 -15.60
CA ARG A 484 12.01 4.24 -15.04
C ARG A 484 12.35 5.53 -15.77
N ALA A 485 13.63 5.89 -15.85
CA ALA A 485 14.06 7.13 -16.49
C ALA A 485 13.63 7.20 -17.97
N GLY A 486 13.76 6.09 -18.71
CA GLY A 486 13.31 6.00 -20.10
C GLY A 486 11.80 6.19 -20.24
N VAL A 487 11.00 5.53 -19.41
CA VAL A 487 9.54 5.67 -19.40
C VAL A 487 9.14 7.10 -19.01
N MET A 488 9.71 7.68 -17.95
CA MET A 488 9.36 9.04 -17.53
C MET A 488 9.68 10.09 -18.60
N ASN A 489 10.72 9.87 -19.40
CA ASN A 489 11.03 10.75 -20.53
C ASN A 489 9.99 10.64 -21.66
N VAL A 490 9.54 9.43 -21.99
CA VAL A 490 8.50 9.19 -23.01
C VAL A 490 7.16 9.79 -22.60
N PHE A 491 6.83 9.72 -21.31
CA PHE A 491 5.53 10.11 -20.77
C PHE A 491 5.57 11.48 -20.03
N LYS A 492 6.59 12.32 -20.23
CA LYS A 492 6.83 13.54 -19.39
C LYS A 492 5.64 14.51 -19.27
N ASN A 493 4.72 14.53 -20.23
CA ASN A 493 3.52 15.37 -20.25
C ASN A 493 2.22 14.55 -20.36
N SER A 494 2.31 13.26 -20.02
CA SER A 494 1.25 12.28 -20.14
C SER A 494 0.34 12.32 -18.91
N PRO A 495 -1.01 12.29 -19.06
CA PRO A 495 -1.93 12.01 -17.95
C PRO A 495 -1.78 10.60 -17.35
N ALA A 496 -0.99 9.71 -17.96
CA ALA A 496 -0.64 8.41 -17.41
C ALA A 496 0.45 8.50 -16.32
N LEU A 497 1.07 9.66 -16.12
CA LEU A 497 1.93 9.94 -14.98
C LEU A 497 1.18 10.72 -13.91
N SER A 498 1.49 10.45 -12.64
CA SER A 498 1.00 11.20 -11.50
C SER A 498 1.57 12.61 -11.47
N GLU A 499 1.04 13.44 -10.57
CA GLU A 499 1.66 14.71 -10.22
C GLU A 499 3.15 14.54 -9.87
N ARG A 500 3.92 15.57 -10.19
CA ARG A 500 5.35 15.65 -9.99
C ARG A 500 5.67 15.50 -8.49
N LEU A 501 6.52 14.53 -8.15
CA LEU A 501 7.00 14.34 -6.79
C LEU A 501 7.81 15.58 -6.33
N PRO A 502 8.00 15.79 -5.01
CA PRO A 502 8.75 16.93 -4.49
C PRO A 502 10.17 17.08 -5.04
N ASN A 503 10.80 15.96 -5.43
CA ASN A 503 12.13 15.94 -6.05
C ASN A 503 12.12 16.21 -7.57
N GLY A 504 10.95 16.54 -8.13
CA GLY A 504 10.79 16.86 -9.53
C GLY A 504 10.60 15.67 -10.46
N GLU A 505 10.58 14.45 -9.93
CA GLU A 505 10.40 13.21 -10.70
C GLU A 505 8.92 12.85 -10.87
N PHE A 506 8.61 12.05 -11.88
CA PHE A 506 7.27 11.52 -12.11
C PHE A 506 7.23 10.02 -11.80
N ILE A 507 6.02 9.50 -11.58
CA ILE A 507 5.72 8.07 -11.51
C ILE A 507 4.39 7.81 -12.24
N PRO A 508 4.05 6.56 -12.59
CA PRO A 508 2.74 6.25 -13.16
C PRO A 508 1.57 6.56 -12.20
N THR A 509 0.38 6.84 -12.74
CA THR A 509 -0.83 6.97 -11.93
C THR A 509 -1.34 5.61 -11.43
N THR A 510 -2.25 5.62 -10.45
CA THR A 510 -2.90 4.40 -9.94
C THR A 510 -3.61 3.64 -11.05
N GLU A 511 -4.26 4.36 -11.98
CA GLU A 511 -4.97 3.80 -13.14
C GLU A 511 -4.04 2.99 -14.05
N VAL A 512 -2.79 3.44 -14.22
CA VAL A 512 -1.76 2.71 -14.98
C VAL A 512 -1.36 1.42 -14.25
N PHE A 513 -1.15 1.47 -12.94
CA PHE A 513 -0.85 0.26 -12.15
C PHE A 513 -2.02 -0.73 -12.18
N GLU A 514 -3.25 -0.26 -12.09
CA GLU A 514 -4.43 -1.11 -12.27
C GLU A 514 -4.47 -1.75 -13.66
N ALA A 515 -4.22 -0.96 -14.71
CA ALA A 515 -4.21 -1.45 -16.08
C ALA A 515 -3.15 -2.54 -16.27
N TYR A 516 -1.97 -2.35 -15.68
CA TYR A 516 -0.87 -3.33 -15.72
C TYR A 516 -1.30 -4.66 -15.09
N ARG A 517 -1.94 -4.62 -13.91
CA ARG A 517 -2.39 -5.81 -13.19
C ARG A 517 -3.52 -6.57 -13.89
N LYS A 518 -4.34 -5.88 -14.70
CA LYS A 518 -5.49 -6.46 -15.41
C LYS A 518 -5.14 -7.02 -16.80
N THR A 519 -3.95 -6.75 -17.32
CA THR A 519 -3.56 -7.13 -18.69
C THR A 519 -2.29 -7.97 -18.69
N THR A 520 -2.16 -8.87 -19.67
CA THR A 520 -1.00 -9.75 -19.81
C THR A 520 -0.05 -9.27 -20.92
N ASP A 521 -0.57 -8.64 -21.97
CA ASP A 521 0.19 -8.18 -23.14
C ASP A 521 0.19 -6.64 -23.29
N ALA A 522 1.10 -6.13 -24.13
CA ALA A 522 1.28 -4.70 -24.35
C ALA A 522 0.16 -4.04 -25.15
N SER A 523 -0.52 -4.75 -26.04
CA SER A 523 -1.58 -4.18 -26.87
C SER A 523 -2.83 -3.92 -26.03
N SER A 524 -3.26 -4.92 -25.26
CA SER A 524 -4.36 -4.78 -24.29
C SER A 524 -4.04 -3.71 -23.25
N PHE A 525 -2.79 -3.65 -22.79
CA PHE A 525 -2.34 -2.62 -21.85
C PHE A 525 -2.38 -1.20 -22.44
N ALA A 526 -1.90 -1.02 -23.67
CA ALA A 526 -1.96 0.26 -24.37
C ALA A 526 -3.40 0.75 -24.52
N LYS A 527 -4.29 -0.13 -24.98
CA LYS A 527 -5.73 0.15 -25.11
C LYS A 527 -6.33 0.58 -23.77
N LEU A 528 -6.04 -0.18 -22.71
CA LEU A 528 -6.59 0.07 -21.39
C LEU A 528 -6.07 1.38 -20.76
N ILE A 529 -4.80 1.75 -20.99
CA ILE A 529 -4.28 3.06 -20.59
C ILE A 529 -5.01 4.15 -21.37
N THR A 530 -5.15 4.03 -22.69
CA THR A 530 -5.85 5.02 -23.51
C THR A 530 -7.29 5.22 -23.07
N GLU A 531 -7.99 4.15 -22.71
CA GLU A 531 -9.37 4.24 -22.17
C GLU A 531 -9.41 4.95 -20.81
N LYS A 532 -8.41 4.72 -19.94
CA LYS A 532 -8.36 5.29 -18.58
C LYS A 532 -7.85 6.73 -18.55
N THR A 533 -6.90 7.10 -19.40
CA THR A 533 -6.20 8.38 -19.36
C THR A 533 -6.55 9.31 -20.52
N GLY A 534 -7.21 8.79 -21.56
CA GLY A 534 -7.50 9.50 -22.81
C GLY A 534 -6.30 9.64 -23.75
N GLU A 535 -5.11 9.19 -23.35
CA GLU A 535 -3.90 9.34 -24.15
C GLU A 535 -3.63 8.09 -25.00
N LYS A 536 -3.39 8.30 -26.29
CA LYS A 536 -2.98 7.21 -27.18
C LYS A 536 -1.55 6.78 -26.86
N VAL A 537 -1.39 5.54 -26.40
CA VAL A 537 -0.08 4.95 -26.10
C VAL A 537 0.29 3.96 -27.19
N SER A 538 1.50 4.07 -27.74
CA SER A 538 2.00 3.08 -28.71
C SER A 538 2.24 1.72 -28.04
N THR A 539 2.06 0.61 -28.76
CA THR A 539 2.35 -0.73 -28.23
C THR A 539 3.79 -0.86 -27.70
N GLN A 540 4.76 -0.21 -28.34
CA GLN A 540 6.15 -0.21 -27.88
C GLN A 540 6.34 0.56 -26.57
N SER A 541 5.74 1.75 -26.44
CA SER A 541 5.76 2.52 -25.19
C SER A 541 5.07 1.76 -24.06
N ALA A 542 3.94 1.11 -24.36
CA ALA A 542 3.22 0.26 -23.43
C ALA A 542 4.07 -0.94 -23.00
N GLN A 543 4.78 -1.60 -23.92
CA GLN A 543 5.70 -2.70 -23.59
C GLN A 543 6.83 -2.23 -22.66
N ASN A 544 7.45 -1.09 -22.94
CA ASN A 544 8.51 -0.51 -22.10
C ASN A 544 7.99 -0.17 -20.69
N LEU A 545 6.77 0.39 -20.61
CA LEU A 545 6.10 0.69 -19.35
C LEU A 545 5.75 -0.61 -18.59
N ARG A 546 5.20 -1.64 -19.23
CA ARG A 546 4.97 -2.95 -18.58
C ARG A 546 6.25 -3.56 -18.05
N GLN A 547 7.34 -3.45 -18.81
CA GLN A 547 8.64 -3.98 -18.39
C GLN A 547 9.15 -3.25 -17.14
N TYR A 548 9.06 -1.92 -17.10
CA TYR A 548 9.35 -1.13 -15.90
C TYR A 548 8.48 -1.58 -14.71
N LEU A 549 7.16 -1.67 -14.90
CA LEU A 549 6.22 -2.03 -13.84
C LEU A 549 6.43 -3.46 -13.32
N SER A 550 6.77 -4.38 -14.22
CA SER A 550 7.13 -5.75 -13.85
C SER A 550 8.41 -5.81 -13.04
N MET A 551 9.42 -5.02 -13.38
CA MET A 551 10.67 -4.93 -12.60
C MET A 551 10.43 -4.25 -11.24
N LEU A 552 9.57 -3.24 -11.21
CA LEU A 552 9.18 -2.56 -9.98
C LEU A 552 8.50 -3.52 -9.00
N ASP A 553 7.56 -4.35 -9.46
CA ASP A 553 6.88 -5.33 -8.61
C ASP A 553 7.82 -6.39 -8.04
N GLU A 554 9.03 -6.57 -8.58
CA GLU A 554 10.04 -7.45 -8.00
C GLU A 554 10.48 -7.00 -6.60
N TRP A 555 10.34 -5.70 -6.31
CA TRP A 555 10.71 -5.07 -5.05
C TRP A 555 9.54 -4.96 -4.06
N SER A 556 8.34 -5.45 -4.40
CA SER A 556 7.22 -5.41 -3.48
C SER A 556 7.48 -6.34 -2.28
N THR A 557 7.37 -5.80 -1.07
CA THR A 557 7.58 -6.58 0.15
C THR A 557 6.37 -7.45 0.45
N GLY A 558 6.58 -8.55 1.18
CA GLY A 558 5.48 -9.37 1.66
C GLY A 558 4.62 -8.60 2.67
N LEU A 559 3.30 -8.65 2.51
CA LEU A 559 2.35 -8.10 3.48
C LEU A 559 2.52 -8.84 4.82
N LEU A 560 2.34 -8.11 5.92
CA LEU A 560 2.40 -8.64 7.29
C LEU A 560 1.02 -8.48 7.92
N ILE A 561 0.16 -9.48 7.74
CA ILE A 561 -1.22 -9.48 8.20
C ILE A 561 -1.26 -10.19 9.56
N VAL A 562 -1.47 -9.42 10.62
CA VAL A 562 -1.50 -9.95 11.99
C VAL A 562 -2.80 -10.72 12.25
N GLU A 563 -3.93 -10.12 11.91
CA GLU A 563 -5.24 -10.74 12.11
C GLU A 563 -5.54 -11.74 10.98
N PRO A 564 -5.95 -12.98 11.29
CA PRO A 564 -6.36 -13.92 10.26
C PRO A 564 -7.49 -13.34 9.44
N ARG A 565 -7.53 -13.70 8.15
CA ARG A 565 -8.71 -13.50 7.33
C ARG A 565 -9.89 -14.16 8.04
N GLN A 566 -10.89 -13.36 8.36
CA GLN A 566 -12.14 -13.87 8.89
C GLN A 566 -12.98 -14.28 7.70
N ALA A 567 -13.49 -15.51 7.70
CA ALA A 567 -14.49 -15.90 6.71
C ALA A 567 -15.75 -15.08 6.99
N VAL A 568 -15.89 -13.98 6.26
CA VAL A 568 -17.12 -13.18 6.25
C VAL A 568 -18.14 -13.92 5.39
N SER A 569 -19.30 -14.24 5.98
CA SER A 569 -20.37 -14.95 5.29
C SER A 569 -21.74 -14.48 5.78
N PHE A 570 -22.76 -14.68 4.94
CA PHE A 570 -24.16 -14.48 5.29
C PHE A 570 -24.72 -15.62 6.16
N ALA A 571 -23.93 -16.64 6.48
CA ALA A 571 -24.35 -17.76 7.30
C ALA A 571 -24.87 -17.28 8.67
N GLY A 572 -26.12 -17.65 8.99
CA GLY A 572 -26.78 -17.26 10.24
C GLY A 572 -27.41 -15.87 10.25
N SER A 573 -27.36 -15.11 9.14
CA SER A 573 -28.09 -13.85 9.01
C SER A 573 -29.60 -14.09 9.00
N LYS A 574 -30.35 -13.35 9.83
CA LYS A 574 -31.82 -13.37 9.85
C LYS A 574 -32.46 -12.49 8.78
N PHE A 575 -31.71 -11.50 8.31
CA PHE A 575 -32.15 -10.46 7.39
C PHE A 575 -31.32 -10.48 6.11
N ASN A 576 -31.70 -9.66 5.14
CA ASN A 576 -30.86 -9.36 3.99
C ASN A 576 -29.55 -8.69 4.45
N GLY A 577 -28.56 -8.58 3.56
CA GLY A 577 -27.31 -7.89 3.89
C GLY A 577 -26.55 -7.47 2.63
N ALA A 578 -25.36 -6.92 2.82
CA ALA A 578 -24.52 -6.48 1.72
C ALA A 578 -23.05 -6.85 1.94
N THR A 579 -22.35 -7.16 0.85
CA THR A 579 -20.90 -7.19 0.78
C THR A 579 -20.39 -5.92 0.11
N ILE A 580 -19.22 -5.48 0.55
CA ILE A 580 -18.52 -4.34 0.01
C ILE A 580 -17.06 -4.78 -0.22
N ASP A 581 -16.63 -4.79 -1.49
CA ASP A 581 -15.24 -5.09 -1.90
C ASP A 581 -14.49 -3.78 -2.19
N ILE A 582 -13.30 -3.63 -1.59
CA ILE A 582 -12.43 -2.47 -1.83
C ILE A 582 -11.31 -2.86 -2.78
N SER A 583 -11.47 -2.47 -4.03
CA SER A 583 -10.50 -2.73 -5.08
C SER A 583 -9.32 -1.74 -5.09
N GLY A 584 -8.36 -1.93 -6.00
CA GLY A 584 -7.25 -0.99 -6.22
C GLY A 584 -6.09 -1.06 -5.21
N MET A 585 -6.19 -1.83 -4.12
CA MET A 585 -5.15 -1.89 -3.07
C MET A 585 -3.75 -2.22 -3.64
N GLY A 586 -3.63 -3.23 -4.49
CA GLY A 586 -2.32 -3.57 -5.06
C GLY A 586 -1.80 -2.53 -6.07
N ALA A 587 -2.67 -1.73 -6.71
CA ALA A 587 -2.23 -0.63 -7.55
C ALA A 587 -1.69 0.53 -6.70
N LEU A 588 -2.37 0.83 -5.58
CA LEU A 588 -1.89 1.79 -4.57
C LEU A 588 -0.54 1.36 -3.98
N ASN A 589 -0.38 0.08 -3.62
CA ASN A 589 0.89 -0.43 -3.10
C ASN A 589 2.04 -0.28 -4.12
N MET A 590 1.80 -0.60 -5.40
CA MET A 590 2.80 -0.37 -6.45
C MET A 590 3.10 1.11 -6.67
N GLN A 591 2.11 1.99 -6.55
CA GLN A 591 2.32 3.43 -6.65
C GLN A 591 3.21 3.93 -5.51
N GLU A 592 2.89 3.59 -4.26
CA GLU A 592 3.73 3.95 -3.10
C GLU A 592 5.14 3.38 -3.23
N LEU A 593 5.28 2.14 -3.73
CA LEU A 593 6.58 1.54 -4.01
C LEU A 593 7.35 2.33 -5.07
N ALA A 594 6.70 2.74 -6.16
CA ALA A 594 7.30 3.58 -7.20
C ALA A 594 7.81 4.90 -6.61
N LYS A 595 7.00 5.57 -5.77
CA LYS A 595 7.38 6.81 -5.06
C LYS A 595 8.66 6.59 -4.24
N SER A 596 8.69 5.52 -3.46
CA SER A 596 9.77 5.24 -2.52
C SER A 596 11.08 4.83 -3.20
N LEU A 597 11.02 4.16 -4.34
CA LEU A 597 12.22 3.70 -5.06
C LEU A 597 12.85 4.75 -5.99
N VAL A 598 12.23 5.92 -6.16
CA VAL A 598 12.82 6.99 -6.99
C VAL A 598 14.20 7.40 -6.44
N GLY A 599 15.22 7.25 -7.29
CA GLY A 599 16.59 7.67 -7.00
C GLY A 599 17.36 6.74 -6.05
N VAL A 600 16.79 5.61 -5.65
CA VAL A 600 17.46 4.64 -4.79
C VAL A 600 18.48 3.84 -5.59
N LYS A 601 19.72 3.79 -5.11
CA LYS A 601 20.84 3.12 -5.79
C LYS A 601 21.36 1.87 -5.10
N ASP A 602 20.99 1.69 -3.84
CA ASP A 602 21.49 0.62 -2.97
C ASP A 602 20.35 -0.35 -2.63
N ILE A 603 20.64 -1.65 -2.65
CA ILE A 603 19.62 -2.68 -2.47
C ILE A 603 19.10 -2.76 -1.04
N ASP A 604 19.94 -2.51 -0.03
CA ASP A 604 19.50 -2.55 1.36
C ASP A 604 18.58 -1.35 1.66
N ASN A 605 18.91 -0.16 1.15
CA ASN A 605 18.04 1.02 1.21
C ASN A 605 16.74 0.82 0.38
N ALA A 606 16.80 0.13 -0.75
CA ALA A 606 15.60 -0.18 -1.55
C ALA A 606 14.61 -1.04 -0.75
N LEU A 607 15.10 -2.05 -0.03
CA LEU A 607 14.25 -2.90 0.82
C LEU A 607 13.63 -2.12 1.99
N VAL A 608 14.42 -1.30 2.68
CA VAL A 608 13.93 -0.41 3.76
C VAL A 608 12.79 0.48 3.26
N ARG A 609 13.00 1.13 2.11
CA ARG A 609 12.02 2.04 1.51
C ARG A 609 10.79 1.32 0.97
N ALA A 610 10.95 0.11 0.43
CA ALA A 610 9.84 -0.73 -0.02
C ALA A 610 8.96 -1.17 1.16
N ARG A 611 9.55 -1.45 2.33
CA ARG A 611 8.79 -1.72 3.56
C ARG A 611 8.05 -0.48 4.07
N GLN A 612 8.68 0.70 4.01
CA GLN A 612 8.03 1.96 4.37
C GLN A 612 6.86 2.30 3.44
N SER A 613 6.99 2.07 2.13
CA SER A 613 5.87 2.28 1.18
C SER A 613 4.72 1.31 1.41
N GLU A 614 5.00 0.04 1.71
CA GLU A 614 3.95 -0.92 2.05
C GLU A 614 3.16 -0.45 3.27
N ARG A 615 3.85 0.00 4.33
CA ARG A 615 3.18 0.57 5.51
C ARG A 615 2.35 1.82 5.18
N SER A 616 2.86 2.70 4.32
CA SER A 616 2.13 3.88 3.83
C SER A 616 0.84 3.47 3.12
N ALA A 617 0.93 2.52 2.17
CA ALA A 617 -0.21 1.99 1.44
C ALA A 617 -1.24 1.33 2.38
N THR A 618 -0.76 0.55 3.37
CA THR A 618 -1.61 -0.08 4.39
C THR A 618 -2.34 0.97 5.24
N VAL A 619 -1.69 2.04 5.68
CA VAL A 619 -2.35 3.14 6.42
C VAL A 619 -3.43 3.83 5.58
N ILE A 620 -3.17 4.09 4.30
CA ILE A 620 -4.17 4.68 3.38
C ILE A 620 -5.36 3.72 3.22
N PHE A 621 -5.08 2.43 3.06
CA PHE A 621 -6.10 1.41 2.92
C PHE A 621 -6.98 1.25 4.17
N GLU A 622 -6.38 1.19 5.37
CA GLU A 622 -7.12 1.14 6.63
C GLU A 622 -8.00 2.37 6.83
N ARG A 623 -7.51 3.56 6.47
CA ARG A 623 -8.31 4.79 6.50
C ARG A 623 -9.51 4.70 5.56
N ASN A 624 -9.31 4.20 4.34
CA ASN A 624 -10.39 4.03 3.37
C ASN A 624 -11.44 3.04 3.89
N LYS A 625 -11.02 1.93 4.50
CA LYS A 625 -11.90 0.96 5.15
C LYS A 625 -12.74 1.60 6.24
N GLN A 626 -12.09 2.33 7.16
CA GLN A 626 -12.79 3.01 8.25
C GLN A 626 -13.82 4.02 7.73
N ALA A 627 -13.48 4.80 6.69
CA ALA A 627 -14.41 5.74 6.09
C ALA A 627 -15.65 5.05 5.49
N ILE A 628 -15.46 3.89 4.83
CA ILE A 628 -16.55 3.10 4.26
C ILE A 628 -17.43 2.47 5.36
N VAL A 629 -16.81 1.89 6.39
CA VAL A 629 -17.51 1.33 7.56
C VAL A 629 -18.34 2.42 8.23
N GLN A 630 -17.73 3.57 8.53
CA GLN A 630 -18.41 4.70 9.15
C GLN A 630 -19.59 5.20 8.29
N ALA A 631 -19.40 5.35 6.98
CA ALA A 631 -20.47 5.75 6.07
C ALA A 631 -21.65 4.76 6.09
N ALA A 632 -21.35 3.46 6.11
CA ALA A 632 -22.37 2.42 6.23
C ALA A 632 -23.09 2.51 7.59
N GLU A 633 -22.37 2.51 8.71
CA GLU A 633 -22.94 2.58 10.06
C GLU A 633 -23.84 3.80 10.25
N GLU A 634 -23.36 4.99 9.87
CA GLU A 634 -24.11 6.23 10.01
C GLU A 634 -25.39 6.21 9.17
N SER A 635 -25.34 5.69 7.94
CA SER A 635 -26.51 5.58 7.07
C SER A 635 -27.57 4.65 7.65
N LEU A 636 -27.16 3.50 8.19
CA LEU A 636 -28.05 2.51 8.80
C LEU A 636 -28.63 3.00 10.13
N LYS A 637 -27.82 3.68 10.93
CA LYS A 637 -28.25 4.27 12.20
C LYS A 637 -29.35 5.32 12.01
N ARG A 638 -29.27 6.15 10.96
CA ARG A 638 -30.34 7.13 10.62
C ARG A 638 -31.68 6.46 10.36
N ASP A 639 -31.64 5.23 9.85
CA ASP A 639 -32.83 4.43 9.60
C ASP A 639 -33.23 3.60 10.81
N GLY A 640 -32.51 3.67 11.94
CA GLY A 640 -32.71 2.83 13.12
C GLY A 640 -32.39 1.36 12.89
N ILE A 641 -31.50 1.04 11.94
CA ILE A 641 -31.02 -0.31 11.65
C ILE A 641 -29.73 -0.53 12.44
N GLU A 642 -29.74 -1.54 13.29
CA GLU A 642 -28.53 -2.07 13.92
C GLU A 642 -27.93 -3.11 12.99
N ALA A 643 -26.61 -3.09 12.83
CA ALA A 643 -25.90 -4.04 11.98
C ALA A 643 -24.57 -4.46 12.59
N GLN A 644 -24.20 -5.71 12.38
CA GLN A 644 -22.83 -6.19 12.53
C GLN A 644 -22.10 -5.93 11.22
N ILE A 645 -21.11 -5.04 11.27
CA ILE A 645 -20.18 -4.83 10.16
C ILE A 645 -18.90 -5.58 10.47
N ARG A 646 -18.55 -6.57 9.64
CA ARG A 646 -17.33 -7.35 9.78
C ARG A 646 -16.40 -7.05 8.63
N VAL A 647 -15.11 -6.92 8.93
CA VAL A 647 -14.07 -6.54 7.97
C VAL A 647 -13.00 -7.62 7.95
N SER A 648 -12.62 -8.08 6.76
CA SER A 648 -11.55 -9.05 6.56
C SER A 648 -10.75 -8.71 5.31
N GLY A 649 -9.56 -8.15 5.48
CA GLY A 649 -8.76 -7.70 4.34
C GLY A 649 -9.45 -6.54 3.62
N ASP A 650 -9.77 -6.73 2.35
CA ASP A 650 -10.54 -5.86 1.44
C ASP A 650 -12.05 -6.13 1.42
N ASP A 651 -12.49 -7.23 2.04
CA ASP A 651 -13.91 -7.59 2.14
C ASP A 651 -14.54 -6.98 3.39
N ILE A 652 -15.69 -6.34 3.21
CA ILE A 652 -16.57 -5.88 4.29
C ILE A 652 -17.95 -6.52 4.09
N ILE A 653 -18.54 -7.05 5.17
CA ILE A 653 -19.93 -7.54 5.16
C ILE A 653 -20.76 -6.75 6.16
N VAL A 654 -21.96 -6.37 5.75
CA VAL A 654 -22.94 -5.62 6.53
C VAL A 654 -24.14 -6.54 6.78
N LEU A 655 -24.32 -6.93 8.04
CA LEU A 655 -25.36 -7.86 8.49
C LEU A 655 -26.30 -7.17 9.50
N PRO A 656 -27.49 -6.74 9.10
CA PRO A 656 -28.50 -6.20 10.01
C PRO A 656 -28.87 -7.19 11.11
N THR A 657 -29.12 -6.69 12.32
CA THR A 657 -29.43 -7.51 13.50
C THR A 657 -30.85 -7.33 14.02
N ASN A 658 -31.51 -6.20 13.73
CA ASN A 658 -32.84 -5.89 14.25
C ASN A 658 -33.93 -5.78 13.18
N LYS A 659 -33.61 -5.43 11.93
CA LYS A 659 -34.57 -5.34 10.81
C LYS A 659 -33.90 -5.45 9.44
N GLU A 660 -34.72 -5.69 8.42
CA GLU A 660 -34.29 -5.76 7.02
C GLU A 660 -33.85 -4.39 6.48
N LEU A 661 -32.83 -4.39 5.62
CA LEU A 661 -32.43 -3.26 4.79
C LEU A 661 -33.51 -3.01 3.74
N SER A 662 -34.32 -1.98 3.93
CA SER A 662 -35.24 -1.53 2.88
C SER A 662 -34.48 -1.06 1.64
N SER A 663 -35.13 -1.03 0.47
CA SER A 663 -34.53 -0.47 -0.75
C SER A 663 -34.07 0.99 -0.55
N ALA A 664 -34.79 1.76 0.26
CA ALA A 664 -34.42 3.13 0.60
C ALA A 664 -33.18 3.21 1.51
N SER A 665 -33.05 2.27 2.44
CA SER A 665 -31.87 2.13 3.32
C SER A 665 -30.62 1.74 2.54
N LEU A 666 -30.74 0.77 1.63
CA LEU A 666 -29.66 0.38 0.73
C LEU A 666 -29.22 1.54 -0.17
N ALA A 667 -30.17 2.30 -0.73
CA ALA A 667 -29.86 3.48 -1.55
C ALA A 667 -29.11 4.55 -0.74
N ARG A 668 -29.56 4.87 0.49
CA ARG A 668 -28.86 5.82 1.37
C ARG A 668 -27.46 5.34 1.75
N MET A 669 -27.30 4.06 2.06
CA MET A 669 -26.00 3.47 2.35
C MET A 669 -25.07 3.57 1.12
N HIS A 670 -25.58 3.24 -0.06
CA HIS A 670 -24.83 3.36 -1.31
C HIS A 670 -24.39 4.80 -1.60
N GLU A 671 -25.27 5.78 -1.42
CA GLU A 671 -24.96 7.20 -1.59
C GLU A 671 -23.93 7.70 -0.55
N ALA A 672 -24.08 7.30 0.71
CA ALA A 672 -23.12 7.63 1.77
C ALA A 672 -21.72 7.07 1.46
N ILE A 673 -21.65 5.83 0.96
CA ILE A 673 -20.38 5.24 0.53
C ILE A 673 -19.85 5.95 -0.72
N ALA A 674 -20.71 6.26 -1.69
CA ALA A 674 -20.33 6.93 -2.94
C ALA A 674 -19.74 8.33 -2.73
N THR A 675 -20.20 9.03 -1.69
CA THR A 675 -19.72 10.36 -1.30
C THR A 675 -18.50 10.32 -0.37
N SER A 676 -18.10 9.15 0.12
CA SER A 676 -16.87 8.99 0.91
C SER A 676 -15.62 9.31 0.07
N SER A 677 -14.50 9.61 0.73
CA SER A 677 -13.23 9.93 0.06
C SER A 677 -12.65 8.78 -0.76
N SER A 678 -13.18 7.56 -0.63
CA SER A 678 -12.60 6.32 -1.14
C SER A 678 -13.52 5.56 -2.12
N SER A 679 -14.59 6.21 -2.58
CA SER A 679 -15.69 5.56 -3.30
C SER A 679 -15.36 4.97 -4.67
N SER A 680 -14.35 5.51 -5.36
CA SER A 680 -13.99 5.11 -6.73
C SER A 680 -13.63 3.63 -6.87
N ASN A 681 -13.23 3.01 -5.77
CA ASN A 681 -12.70 1.65 -5.75
C ASN A 681 -13.64 0.66 -5.07
N VAL A 682 -14.86 1.08 -4.73
CA VAL A 682 -15.80 0.25 -3.97
C VAL A 682 -16.76 -0.47 -4.91
N ARG A 683 -16.96 -1.76 -4.66
CA ARG A 683 -18.04 -2.57 -5.26
C ARG A 683 -18.99 -2.98 -4.16
N ILE A 684 -20.29 -2.85 -4.40
CA ILE A 684 -21.30 -3.25 -3.42
C ILE A 684 -22.18 -4.33 -4.04
N SER A 685 -22.38 -5.43 -3.33
CA SER A 685 -23.41 -6.41 -3.67
C SER A 685 -24.35 -6.62 -2.50
N ALA A 686 -25.65 -6.40 -2.71
CA ALA A 686 -26.67 -6.63 -1.70
C ALA A 686 -27.48 -7.89 -2.05
N VAL A 687 -27.79 -8.71 -1.05
CA VAL A 687 -28.54 -9.95 -1.22
C VAL A 687 -29.81 -9.89 -0.38
N ALA A 688 -30.96 -10.04 -1.03
CA ALA A 688 -32.26 -10.04 -0.36
C ALA A 688 -32.42 -11.21 0.62
N LYS A 689 -33.39 -11.07 1.53
CA LYS A 689 -33.71 -12.09 2.51
C LYS A 689 -34.28 -13.33 1.81
N GLY A 690 -33.96 -14.51 2.34
CA GLY A 690 -34.49 -15.79 1.86
C GLY A 690 -33.76 -16.35 0.65
N VAL A 691 -32.78 -15.63 0.10
CA VAL A 691 -31.93 -16.13 -1.00
C VAL A 691 -31.07 -17.28 -0.47
N GLY A 692 -31.30 -18.48 -1.01
CA GLY A 692 -30.42 -19.62 -0.78
C GLY A 692 -29.02 -19.37 -1.32
N LYS A 693 -27.99 -19.85 -0.63
CA LYS A 693 -26.57 -19.64 -1.00
C LYS A 693 -26.20 -18.15 -1.18
N ALA A 694 -26.66 -17.29 -0.27
CA ALA A 694 -26.43 -15.84 -0.31
C ALA A 694 -24.98 -15.44 -0.60
N ASP A 695 -23.99 -16.15 -0.05
CA ASP A 695 -22.57 -15.89 -0.35
C ASP A 695 -22.24 -16.04 -1.85
N GLN A 696 -22.79 -17.05 -2.53
CA GLN A 696 -22.58 -17.26 -3.96
C GLN A 696 -23.26 -16.16 -4.80
N VAL A 697 -24.44 -15.73 -4.36
CA VAL A 697 -25.18 -14.65 -5.04
C VAL A 697 -24.46 -13.30 -4.88
N ALA A 698 -23.88 -13.02 -3.71
CA ALA A 698 -23.07 -11.83 -3.50
C ALA A 698 -21.81 -11.83 -4.39
N VAL A 699 -21.12 -12.97 -4.48
CA VAL A 699 -19.95 -13.13 -5.38
C VAL A 699 -20.36 -12.97 -6.86
N PHE A 700 -21.53 -13.47 -7.23
CA PHE A 700 -22.08 -13.25 -8.57
C PHE A 700 -22.36 -11.77 -8.83
N GLY A 701 -22.98 -11.07 -7.88
CA GLY A 701 -23.21 -9.63 -7.96
C GLY A 701 -21.92 -8.83 -8.12
N GLU A 702 -20.87 -9.17 -7.38
CA GLU A 702 -19.53 -8.57 -7.55
C GLU A 702 -18.95 -8.85 -8.95
N THR A 703 -19.13 -10.06 -9.47
CA THR A 703 -18.66 -10.45 -10.82
C THR A 703 -19.38 -9.65 -11.91
N VAL A 704 -20.71 -9.51 -11.79
CA VAL A 704 -21.53 -8.72 -12.70
C VAL A 704 -21.10 -7.24 -12.66
N GLU A 705 -20.91 -6.67 -11.47
CA GLU A 705 -20.41 -5.30 -11.30
C GLU A 705 -19.06 -5.09 -11.99
N LYS A 706 -18.13 -6.02 -11.77
CA LYS A 706 -16.79 -5.97 -12.35
C LYS A 706 -16.84 -5.99 -13.88
N HIS A 707 -17.73 -6.79 -14.45
CA HIS A 707 -17.94 -6.87 -15.90
C HIS A 707 -18.57 -5.57 -16.43
N VAL A 708 -19.57 -5.02 -15.74
CA VAL A 708 -20.17 -3.70 -16.08
C VAL A 708 -19.12 -2.60 -16.11
N ARG A 709 -18.23 -2.54 -15.10
CA ARG A 709 -17.12 -1.58 -15.11
C ARG A 709 -16.18 -1.78 -16.29
N GLY A 710 -15.94 -3.03 -16.69
CA GLY A 710 -15.14 -3.36 -17.86
C GLY A 710 -15.77 -2.83 -19.16
N LEU A 711 -17.07 -3.08 -19.36
CA LEU A 711 -17.80 -2.66 -20.56
C LEU A 711 -17.99 -1.14 -20.68
N THR A 712 -18.10 -0.45 -19.54
CA THR A 712 -18.28 1.01 -19.52
C THR A 712 -16.98 1.80 -19.50
N LEU A 713 -15.84 1.11 -19.49
CA LEU A 713 -14.54 1.76 -19.47
C LEU A 713 -14.29 2.51 -20.80
N GLY A 714 -13.90 3.78 -20.69
CA GLY A 714 -13.75 4.69 -21.85
C GLY A 714 -15.08 5.25 -22.39
N ALA A 715 -16.21 4.53 -22.22
CA ALA A 715 -17.54 5.01 -22.60
C ALA A 715 -18.10 6.02 -21.60
N VAL A 716 -17.88 5.80 -20.30
CA VAL A 716 -18.30 6.72 -19.23
C VAL A 716 -17.11 7.57 -18.79
N LYS A 717 -17.15 8.88 -19.09
CA LYS A 717 -16.13 9.83 -18.63
C LYS A 717 -16.10 9.89 -17.11
N ASN A 718 -14.89 9.92 -16.54
CA ASN A 718 -14.67 9.96 -15.10
C ASN A 718 -15.40 8.83 -14.36
N GLN A 719 -15.35 7.60 -14.88
CA GLN A 719 -15.98 6.43 -14.27
C GLN A 719 -15.67 6.28 -12.76
N ALA A 720 -14.48 6.73 -12.33
CA ALA A 720 -14.06 6.77 -10.93
C ALA A 720 -14.96 7.64 -10.01
N ASN A 721 -15.79 8.52 -10.57
CA ASN A 721 -16.76 9.31 -9.81
C ASN A 721 -18.06 8.57 -9.52
N TYR A 722 -18.22 7.32 -9.98
CA TYR A 722 -19.43 6.53 -9.81
C TYR A 722 -19.17 5.26 -9.00
N THR A 723 -20.04 5.02 -8.01
CA THR A 723 -20.13 3.75 -7.29
C THR A 723 -21.28 2.95 -7.87
N LEU A 724 -21.05 1.64 -8.02
CA LEU A 724 -22.02 0.70 -8.53
C LEU A 724 -22.43 -0.24 -7.39
N MET A 725 -23.72 -0.51 -7.30
CA MET A 725 -24.27 -1.50 -6.39
C MET A 725 -25.15 -2.47 -7.15
N VAL A 726 -24.87 -3.76 -7.04
CA VAL A 726 -25.71 -4.83 -7.59
C VAL A 726 -26.58 -5.40 -6.47
N VAL A 727 -27.89 -5.26 -6.60
CA VAL A 727 -28.87 -5.74 -5.63
C VAL A 727 -29.57 -6.98 -6.19
N SER A 728 -29.36 -8.14 -5.59
CA SER A 728 -30.10 -9.35 -5.93
C SER A 728 -31.38 -9.44 -5.12
N ASP A 729 -32.51 -9.58 -5.81
CA ASP A 729 -33.82 -9.75 -5.18
C ASP A 729 -34.01 -11.16 -4.57
N ALA A 730 -35.20 -11.44 -4.03
CA ALA A 730 -35.49 -12.72 -3.38
C ALA A 730 -35.43 -13.93 -4.34
N THR A 731 -35.53 -13.71 -5.65
CA THR A 731 -35.35 -14.74 -6.69
C THR A 731 -33.89 -14.91 -7.10
N GLY A 732 -32.99 -14.04 -6.60
CA GLY A 732 -31.59 -13.98 -6.97
C GLY A 732 -31.31 -13.13 -8.20
N LEU A 733 -32.35 -12.54 -8.84
CA LEU A 733 -32.18 -11.71 -10.02
C LEU A 733 -31.51 -10.38 -9.64
N PRO A 734 -30.37 -10.04 -10.27
CA PRO A 734 -29.63 -8.83 -9.94
C PRO A 734 -30.27 -7.59 -10.57
N GLN A 735 -30.15 -6.45 -9.89
CA GLN A 735 -30.47 -5.11 -10.38
C GLN A 735 -29.27 -4.19 -10.17
N LEU A 736 -28.96 -3.33 -11.14
CA LEU A 736 -27.90 -2.33 -10.99
C LEU A 736 -28.44 -1.01 -10.43
N LYS A 737 -27.78 -0.48 -9.42
CA LYS A 737 -27.92 0.88 -8.90
C LYS A 737 -26.62 1.65 -9.13
N VAL A 738 -26.73 2.92 -9.51
CA VAL A 738 -25.60 3.81 -9.77
C VAL A 738 -25.71 5.02 -8.83
N ALA A 739 -24.61 5.39 -8.18
CA ALA A 739 -24.52 6.61 -7.38
C ALA A 739 -23.29 7.41 -7.81
N ALA A 740 -23.44 8.73 -7.93
CA ALA A 740 -22.33 9.63 -8.23
C ALA A 740 -21.76 10.25 -6.95
N ARG A 741 -20.45 10.46 -6.93
CA ARG A 741 -19.75 11.08 -5.80
C ARG A 741 -20.18 12.52 -5.53
N ASN A 742 -20.52 13.27 -6.57
CA ASN A 742 -20.78 14.71 -6.50
C ASN A 742 -22.08 15.12 -7.23
N GLY A 743 -23.21 14.53 -6.87
CA GLY A 743 -24.53 14.95 -7.37
C GLY A 743 -25.34 13.83 -8.02
N ALA A 744 -26.23 14.19 -8.93
CA ALA A 744 -27.08 13.24 -9.64
C ALA A 744 -26.32 12.52 -10.77
N VAL A 745 -26.68 11.27 -11.03
CA VAL A 745 -26.26 10.53 -12.22
C VAL A 745 -27.04 11.08 -13.42
N SER A 746 -26.37 11.43 -14.51
CA SER A 746 -27.08 11.88 -15.70
C SER A 746 -27.81 10.70 -16.36
N PRO A 747 -28.96 10.91 -17.04
CA PRO A 747 -29.68 9.84 -17.71
C PRO A 747 -28.83 9.05 -18.71
N GLU A 748 -27.91 9.72 -19.41
CA GLU A 748 -27.03 9.09 -20.39
C GLU A 748 -26.00 8.16 -19.72
N VAL A 749 -25.44 8.58 -18.58
CA VAL A 749 -24.50 7.76 -17.81
C VAL A 749 -25.23 6.57 -17.20
N GLU A 750 -26.43 6.79 -16.66
CA GLU A 750 -27.26 5.70 -16.12
C GLU A 750 -27.59 4.67 -17.20
N GLU A 751 -28.05 5.10 -18.38
CA GLU A 751 -28.37 4.19 -19.48
C GLU A 751 -27.13 3.42 -19.98
N ALA A 752 -25.96 4.06 -20.03
CA ALA A 752 -24.71 3.38 -20.39
C ALA A 752 -24.38 2.23 -19.41
N PHE A 753 -24.53 2.47 -18.11
CA PHE A 753 -24.34 1.43 -17.09
C PHE A 753 -25.42 0.34 -17.15
N GLN A 754 -26.68 0.70 -17.35
CA GLN A 754 -27.78 -0.26 -17.47
C GLN A 754 -27.66 -1.13 -18.73
N SER A 755 -27.23 -0.55 -19.85
CA SER A 755 -26.95 -1.30 -21.08
C SER A 755 -25.82 -2.31 -20.89
N ALA A 756 -24.70 -1.88 -20.29
CA ALA A 756 -23.60 -2.77 -19.93
C ALA A 756 -24.01 -3.86 -18.93
N PHE A 757 -24.93 -3.55 -18.01
CA PHE A 757 -25.48 -4.53 -17.07
C PHE A 757 -26.27 -5.63 -17.79
N ARG A 758 -27.17 -5.27 -18.71
CA ARG A 758 -27.91 -6.24 -19.52
C ARG A 758 -26.96 -7.12 -20.35
N GLN A 759 -25.94 -6.53 -20.97
CA GLN A 759 -24.92 -7.28 -21.71
C GLN A 759 -24.11 -8.21 -20.79
N SER A 760 -23.75 -7.75 -19.59
CA SER A 760 -23.05 -8.55 -18.59
C SER A 760 -23.86 -9.80 -18.23
N LEU A 761 -25.16 -9.65 -17.94
CA LEU A 761 -26.03 -10.78 -17.62
C LEU A 761 -26.12 -11.81 -18.75
N GLN A 762 -26.24 -11.36 -20.01
CA GLN A 762 -26.24 -12.24 -21.18
C GLN A 762 -24.92 -13.01 -21.35
N SER A 763 -23.79 -12.40 -20.97
CA SER A 763 -22.47 -13.04 -21.06
C SER A 763 -22.17 -14.04 -19.93
N GLN A 764 -22.96 -14.00 -18.85
CA GLN A 764 -22.79 -14.82 -17.67
C GLN A 764 -23.87 -15.91 -17.56
N GLU A 765 -24.74 -16.06 -18.57
CA GLU A 765 -25.59 -17.24 -18.67
C GLU A 765 -24.70 -18.50 -18.83
N PRO A 766 -24.88 -19.53 -17.99
CA PRO A 766 -24.04 -20.73 -17.98
C PRO A 766 -23.94 -21.46 -19.31
#